data_AF-A0A9X8E234-F1
#
_entry.id   AF-A0A9X8E234-F1
#
_cell.length_a   1.000
_cell.length_b   1.000
_cell.length_c   1.000
_cell.angle_alpha   90.00
_cell.angle_beta   90.00
_cell.angle_gamma   90.00
#
_symmetry.space_group_name_H-M   'P 1'
#
loop_
_entity.id
_entity.type
_entity.pdbx_description
1 polymer ?
#
loop_
_entity_poly.entity_id
_entity_poly.type
_entity_poly.pdbx_seq_one_letter_code
_entity_poly.pdbx_strand_id
1 'polypeptide(L)'
;MSTGGVDGIRQPQRPTICQTSVVDLSYSQVLETKSKHRNHSKKRLNYTRPLSTLSETTSDDVPKDDVAKAGGPHKRNAFAYNSDDVDDLAAEQQEQRAKEHDDDNEWSHGDISLPGDDVYRFVQPRRLSSWVQDDAVYACFKCHVQFSLIVRKHHCRACGRIFCNACSNQRLVIPVDYESTPVSHAIKNGSNHTYSSVLVDTTSHVIGSLGYYVWNYNTATPSLSSSANDFSEFHATSSSSFDHPTEMQKMPAELEREKFLRAMTSLESRGLVRFTAAATSGRVKIKLPPRIPPGTVLQRVCDDCASALQQRRQHYNTVQVFELCKWDIQTLRVLGQVCRKWHRASIMCLSTFRQVQYYLPSHPLSAKERHLVLRNRQFLAGHSKWLLQLVKAVAFDSDDNDDDSTTQDILRLMVAPRTHNCMMTMCSRLCRHELACVDALEILSSDSIQNVTLRNLCVEALVLKASDDDWLSFLPVVLHALGAETSVSTLRSAMVRQATRDVRFCSDLYWGASVLAEDRRWRRKFDGFRQQLLLTLAAHDKRSVSSWTQDLLHGQAFLDVLWNLPHRADKDVVGRLLDTALRRTPVFSTHEDGLRLPVDPLVKARGVDFASIKVMRSAEAPIILTCTGIERPGTCLADDEKPPPPTSSSVYRVMYKRDDLRKDACVQNIIHIMYSILKAETRQFNIALVTYRVIPTSSYDGLIQIVENAHTLYSIVREHGTIMRFLHHYNGHRTLSDISSSFRESLAAYTVITFLLGVGDRHAENVMLTQEGNLFHIDYGFILGKDPKPLQPPMRLDNYMLEALGGPMQVEAFKALCVVAFNCLR
;
A
#
# COMPACT_ATOMS: atom_id res chain seq x y z
N MET A 1 -49.84 -5.65 -53.71
CA MET A 1 -49.52 -6.55 -54.85
C MET A 1 -48.61 -7.65 -54.31
N SER A 2 -49.11 -8.89 -54.40
CA SER A 2 -48.41 -10.21 -54.50
C SER A 2 -47.03 -10.41 -53.87
N THR A 3 -46.61 -11.52 -53.24
CA THR A 3 -47.13 -12.85 -52.85
C THR A 3 -45.92 -13.67 -52.39
N GLY A 4 -46.07 -14.54 -51.37
CA GLY A 4 -45.26 -15.77 -51.13
C GLY A 4 -43.83 -15.57 -50.59
N GLY A 5 -43.28 -16.37 -49.68
CA GLY A 5 -43.69 -17.65 -49.10
C GLY A 5 -42.47 -18.57 -48.94
N VAL A 6 -42.41 -19.25 -47.79
CA VAL A 6 -41.73 -20.53 -47.48
C VAL A 6 -40.38 -20.50 -46.73
N ASP A 7 -40.42 -21.28 -45.64
CA ASP A 7 -39.49 -21.61 -44.57
C ASP A 7 -38.13 -22.21 -44.98
N GLY A 8 -37.16 -22.05 -44.07
CA GLY A 8 -35.89 -22.77 -44.09
C GLY A 8 -35.17 -22.70 -42.74
N ILE A 9 -35.38 -23.75 -41.92
CA ILE A 9 -34.69 -24.05 -40.67
C ILE A 9 -33.16 -23.89 -40.82
N ARG A 10 -32.52 -23.05 -40.00
CA ARG A 10 -31.06 -23.09 -39.75
C ARG A 10 -30.79 -23.22 -38.26
N GLN A 11 -30.13 -24.34 -37.93
CA GLN A 11 -29.51 -24.64 -36.64
C GLN A 11 -28.58 -23.49 -36.20
N PRO A 12 -28.55 -23.10 -34.91
CA PRO A 12 -27.52 -22.21 -34.41
C PRO A 12 -26.17 -22.94 -34.41
N GLN A 13 -25.22 -22.40 -35.17
CA GLN A 13 -23.83 -22.83 -35.16
C GLN A 13 -23.27 -22.72 -33.73
N ARG A 14 -22.62 -23.80 -33.27
CA ARG A 14 -21.81 -23.83 -32.05
C ARG A 14 -20.81 -22.66 -32.07
N PRO A 15 -20.68 -21.87 -31.00
CA PRO A 15 -19.56 -20.95 -30.88
C PRO A 15 -18.27 -21.76 -30.75
N THR A 16 -17.34 -21.47 -31.65
CA THR A 16 -15.99 -22.01 -31.71
C THR A 16 -15.29 -21.76 -30.38
N ILE A 17 -14.83 -22.83 -29.73
CA ILE A 17 -14.02 -22.82 -28.53
C ILE A 17 -12.72 -22.07 -28.86
N CYS A 18 -12.61 -20.82 -28.40
CA CYS A 18 -11.34 -20.13 -28.35
C CYS A 18 -10.55 -20.70 -27.17
N GLN A 19 -9.56 -21.54 -27.46
CA GLN A 19 -8.62 -22.05 -26.46
C GLN A 19 -7.93 -20.85 -25.80
N THR A 20 -8.34 -20.58 -24.56
CA THR A 20 -7.76 -19.55 -23.71
C THR A 20 -6.33 -19.92 -23.36
N SER A 21 -5.40 -19.02 -23.66
CA SER A 21 -4.00 -19.13 -23.26
C SER A 21 -3.90 -19.20 -21.74
N VAL A 22 -3.06 -20.12 -21.29
CA VAL A 22 -2.67 -20.35 -19.91
C VAL A 22 -2.29 -19.01 -19.25
N VAL A 23 -2.88 -18.74 -18.08
CA VAL A 23 -2.57 -17.57 -17.25
C VAL A 23 -1.10 -17.63 -16.84
N ASP A 24 -0.31 -16.73 -17.41
CA ASP A 24 1.13 -16.63 -17.17
C ASP A 24 1.39 -16.05 -15.77
N LEU A 25 2.20 -16.76 -14.98
CA LEU A 25 2.53 -16.47 -13.59
C LEU A 25 3.16 -15.07 -13.40
N SER A 26 3.04 -14.51 -12.19
CA SER A 26 3.72 -13.25 -11.87
C SER A 26 5.22 -13.35 -12.15
N TYR A 27 5.82 -12.33 -12.79
CA TYR A 27 7.25 -12.29 -13.11
C TYR A 27 8.16 -12.50 -11.87
N SER A 28 7.66 -12.23 -10.67
CA SER A 28 8.26 -12.56 -9.38
C SER A 28 8.33 -14.07 -9.11
N GLN A 29 7.30 -14.85 -9.47
CA GLN A 29 7.26 -16.31 -9.34
C GLN A 29 8.05 -17.03 -10.46
N VAL A 30 8.22 -16.39 -11.62
CA VAL A 30 9.06 -16.92 -12.72
C VAL A 30 10.56 -16.90 -12.34
N LEU A 31 10.99 -15.98 -11.47
CA LEU A 31 12.37 -15.95 -10.96
C LEU A 31 12.63 -17.02 -9.88
N GLU A 32 11.60 -17.47 -9.16
CA GLU A 32 11.72 -18.54 -8.15
C GLU A 32 11.70 -19.94 -8.78
N THR A 33 11.09 -20.09 -9.97
CA THR A 33 10.95 -21.39 -10.65
C THR A 33 12.03 -21.66 -11.70
N LYS A 34 12.79 -20.65 -12.16
CA LYS A 34 13.90 -20.82 -13.13
C LYS A 34 15.30 -20.91 -12.51
N SER A 35 15.43 -21.14 -11.21
CA SER A 35 16.69 -21.58 -10.60
C SER A 35 16.84 -23.11 -10.66
N LYS A 36 16.85 -23.67 -11.88
CA LYS A 36 17.34 -25.03 -12.14
C LYS A 36 18.32 -24.98 -13.31
N HIS A 37 19.59 -25.12 -12.92
CA HIS A 37 20.79 -25.42 -13.70
C HIS A 37 21.31 -24.39 -14.73
N ARG A 38 22.48 -23.83 -14.40
CA ARG A 38 23.66 -24.01 -15.25
C ARG A 38 24.82 -24.49 -14.38
N ASN A 39 25.01 -25.82 -14.36
CA ASN A 39 26.21 -26.46 -13.83
C ASN A 39 27.38 -26.06 -14.73
N HIS A 40 28.28 -25.21 -14.25
CA HIS A 40 29.67 -25.19 -14.72
C HIS A 40 30.59 -25.47 -13.53
N SER A 41 31.16 -26.66 -13.58
CA SER A 41 32.37 -27.17 -12.92
C SER A 41 32.81 -26.56 -11.60
N LYS A 42 32.51 -27.29 -10.52
CA LYS A 42 33.40 -27.38 -9.35
C LYS A 42 34.76 -27.96 -9.79
N LYS A 43 35.81 -27.14 -9.88
CA LYS A 43 37.18 -27.64 -9.73
C LYS A 43 37.55 -27.55 -8.24
N ARG A 44 37.25 -28.64 -7.53
CA ARG A 44 37.77 -28.92 -6.19
C ARG A 44 39.15 -29.54 -6.39
N LEU A 45 40.22 -28.86 -5.98
CA LEU A 45 41.53 -29.48 -5.82
C LEU A 45 41.47 -30.38 -4.58
N ASN A 46 41.27 -31.68 -4.79
CA ASN A 46 41.46 -32.71 -3.76
C ASN A 46 42.94 -33.11 -3.76
N TYR A 47 43.62 -32.91 -2.63
CA TYR A 47 44.72 -33.78 -2.24
C TYR A 47 44.18 -34.83 -1.28
N THR A 48 44.12 -36.08 -1.75
CA THR A 48 44.53 -37.33 -1.08
C THR A 48 43.81 -38.53 -1.70
N ARG A 49 44.60 -39.56 -2.02
CA ARG A 49 44.23 -40.87 -2.54
C ARG A 49 45.24 -41.86 -1.91
N PRO A 50 45.00 -43.18 -1.88
CA PRO A 50 43.89 -43.91 -1.24
C PRO A 50 44.39 -45.19 -0.51
N LEU A 51 43.47 -45.96 0.10
CA LEU A 51 43.40 -47.43 0.14
C LEU A 51 42.08 -47.80 0.87
N SER A 52 40.98 -48.17 0.18
CA SER A 52 40.49 -49.53 -0.13
C SER A 52 40.68 -50.52 1.03
N THR A 53 39.66 -51.16 1.62
CA THR A 53 38.72 -52.12 1.00
C THR A 53 37.55 -52.46 1.96
N LEU A 54 36.38 -52.82 1.39
CA LEU A 54 35.42 -53.92 1.73
C LEU A 54 35.15 -54.23 3.23
N SER A 55 33.95 -54.50 3.75
CA SER A 55 32.64 -54.93 3.23
C SER A 55 31.68 -55.11 4.44
N GLU A 56 30.38 -55.01 4.18
CA GLU A 56 29.27 -55.81 4.74
C GLU A 56 28.91 -55.91 6.25
N THR A 57 27.59 -55.95 6.45
CA THR A 57 26.78 -56.66 7.50
C THR A 57 26.52 -56.05 8.90
N THR A 58 25.25 -55.65 9.07
CA THR A 58 24.21 -56.05 10.07
C THR A 58 24.50 -56.28 11.56
N SER A 59 23.45 -55.90 12.34
CA SER A 59 22.92 -56.41 13.63
C SER A 59 23.55 -56.00 14.97
N ASP A 60 22.67 -55.41 15.80
CA ASP A 60 22.37 -55.65 17.22
C ASP A 60 23.49 -56.08 18.18
N ASP A 61 23.74 -55.28 19.23
CA ASP A 61 23.51 -55.64 20.65
C ASP A 61 24.19 -54.66 21.62
N VAL A 62 23.50 -54.42 22.75
CA VAL A 62 23.93 -53.75 23.99
C VAL A 62 24.30 -54.89 24.96
N PRO A 63 25.36 -54.87 25.84
CA PRO A 63 25.41 -53.97 27.01
C PRO A 63 26.78 -53.65 27.70
N LYS A 64 26.79 -52.50 28.39
CA LYS A 64 27.27 -52.15 29.77
C LYS A 64 28.69 -52.45 30.34
N ASP A 65 29.08 -51.48 31.18
CA ASP A 65 29.98 -51.48 32.38
C ASP A 65 31.52 -51.47 32.09
N ASP A 66 32.43 -50.77 32.79
CA ASP A 66 32.44 -50.04 34.07
C ASP A 66 33.68 -49.09 34.20
N VAL A 67 33.46 -47.94 34.87
CA VAL A 67 34.27 -47.25 35.92
C VAL A 67 35.83 -47.10 35.85
N ALA A 68 36.35 -45.85 35.85
CA ALA A 68 37.11 -45.22 36.96
C ALA A 68 37.91 -43.92 36.62
N LYS A 69 37.48 -42.79 37.21
CA LYS A 69 38.20 -41.64 37.84
C LYS A 69 39.63 -41.22 37.41
N ALA A 70 39.83 -39.91 37.10
CA ALA A 70 40.52 -38.93 37.98
C ALA A 70 40.73 -37.51 37.35
N GLY A 71 40.19 -36.46 38.01
CA GLY A 71 40.91 -35.23 38.43
C GLY A 71 41.37 -34.13 37.44
N GLY A 72 40.71 -32.95 37.52
CA GLY A 72 41.39 -31.63 37.62
C GLY A 72 41.65 -30.79 36.34
N PRO A 73 41.86 -29.46 36.45
CA PRO A 73 41.03 -28.49 35.73
C PRO A 73 41.69 -27.71 34.57
N HIS A 74 40.80 -27.16 33.72
CA HIS A 74 40.95 -26.07 32.76
C HIS A 74 42.28 -25.28 32.74
N LYS A 75 42.94 -25.27 31.56
CA LYS A 75 43.54 -24.07 30.97
C LYS A 75 43.30 -24.03 29.46
N ARG A 76 42.67 -22.93 29.02
CA ARG A 76 42.54 -22.51 27.62
C ARG A 76 43.94 -22.22 27.05
N ASN A 77 44.26 -22.79 25.89
CA ASN A 77 45.33 -22.29 25.03
C ASN A 77 44.75 -21.87 23.68
N ALA A 78 45.17 -20.68 23.26
CA ALA A 78 44.80 -20.02 22.02
C ALA A 78 45.38 -20.74 20.80
N PHE A 79 44.57 -20.94 19.76
CA PHE A 79 45.04 -21.38 18.45
C PHE A 79 45.47 -20.17 17.63
N ALA A 80 46.71 -20.21 17.15
CA ALA A 80 47.33 -19.23 16.27
C ALA A 80 46.63 -19.21 14.90
N TYR A 81 46.52 -18.02 14.31
CA TYR A 81 46.00 -17.80 12.96
C TYR A 81 47.17 -17.87 11.97
N ASN A 82 47.05 -18.70 10.93
CA ASN A 82 48.07 -18.89 9.88
C ASN A 82 48.09 -17.70 8.91
N SER A 83 49.27 -17.46 8.32
CA SER A 83 49.58 -16.35 7.40
C SER A 83 49.04 -16.52 5.97
N ASP A 84 48.30 -17.59 5.68
CA ASP A 84 47.99 -18.01 4.31
C ASP A 84 46.73 -17.32 3.72
N ASP A 85 45.87 -16.71 4.55
CA ASP A 85 44.60 -16.08 4.12
C ASP A 85 44.76 -14.74 3.36
N VAL A 86 45.96 -14.13 3.40
CA VAL A 86 46.21 -12.81 2.76
C VAL A 86 46.53 -12.96 1.27
N ASP A 87 47.17 -14.06 0.89
CA ASP A 87 47.55 -14.34 -0.50
C ASP A 87 46.34 -14.84 -1.32
N ASP A 88 45.41 -15.57 -0.70
CA ASP A 88 44.16 -16.01 -1.35
C ASP A 88 43.22 -14.84 -1.71
N LEU A 89 43.11 -13.82 -0.86
CA LEU A 89 42.30 -12.62 -1.12
C LEU A 89 42.90 -11.70 -2.19
N ALA A 90 44.23 -11.69 -2.33
CA ALA A 90 44.92 -10.97 -3.40
C ALA A 90 44.74 -11.70 -4.74
N ALA A 91 44.78 -13.04 -4.73
CA ALA A 91 44.51 -13.87 -5.89
C ALA A 91 43.05 -13.74 -6.38
N GLU A 92 42.06 -13.71 -5.48
CA GLU A 92 40.64 -13.49 -5.85
C GLU A 92 40.40 -12.11 -6.49
N GLN A 93 41.06 -11.05 -6.01
CA GLN A 93 40.96 -9.71 -6.60
C GLN A 93 41.64 -9.60 -7.96
N GLN A 94 42.73 -10.35 -8.16
CA GLN A 94 43.43 -10.40 -9.44
C GLN A 94 42.65 -11.22 -10.47
N GLU A 95 41.97 -12.29 -10.03
CA GLU A 95 41.04 -13.07 -10.84
C GLU A 95 39.78 -12.27 -11.20
N GLN A 96 39.26 -11.43 -10.29
CA GLN A 96 38.16 -10.51 -10.60
C GLN A 96 38.54 -9.44 -11.63
N ARG A 97 39.73 -8.83 -11.51
CA ARG A 97 40.22 -7.87 -12.53
C ARG A 97 40.47 -8.53 -13.89
N ALA A 98 40.92 -9.78 -13.89
CA ALA A 98 41.09 -10.56 -15.12
C ALA A 98 39.74 -10.88 -15.78
N LYS A 99 38.71 -11.24 -15.00
CA LYS A 99 37.33 -11.42 -15.49
C LYS A 99 36.72 -10.12 -16.02
N GLU A 100 36.99 -8.98 -15.38
CA GLU A 100 36.56 -7.66 -15.87
C GLU A 100 37.19 -7.33 -17.23
N HIS A 101 38.48 -7.66 -17.42
CA HIS A 101 39.21 -7.46 -18.68
C HIS A 101 38.70 -8.38 -19.80
N ASP A 102 38.41 -9.66 -19.50
CA ASP A 102 37.86 -10.60 -20.48
C ASP A 102 36.41 -10.27 -20.85
N ASP A 103 35.60 -9.88 -19.87
CA ASP A 103 34.24 -9.43 -20.15
C ASP A 103 34.31 -8.15 -21.03
N ASP A 104 35.23 -7.20 -20.78
CA ASP A 104 35.33 -5.94 -21.54
C ASP A 104 35.62 -6.18 -23.04
N ASN A 105 36.39 -7.21 -23.37
CA ASN A 105 36.59 -7.68 -24.75
C ASN A 105 35.31 -8.28 -25.36
N GLU A 106 34.48 -8.97 -24.57
CA GLU A 106 33.21 -9.55 -25.05
C GLU A 106 32.15 -8.47 -25.34
N TRP A 107 32.16 -7.33 -24.62
CA TRP A 107 31.26 -6.20 -24.88
C TRP A 107 31.59 -5.44 -26.17
N SER A 108 32.86 -5.37 -26.56
CA SER A 108 33.26 -4.77 -27.85
C SER A 108 32.93 -5.63 -29.08
N HIS A 109 32.60 -6.91 -28.88
CA HIS A 109 32.37 -7.88 -29.95
C HIS A 109 30.95 -8.47 -30.00
N GLY A 110 30.05 -8.05 -29.10
CA GLY A 110 28.63 -8.44 -29.15
C GLY A 110 27.90 -7.78 -30.32
N ASP A 111 27.19 -8.59 -31.09
CA ASP A 111 26.46 -8.22 -32.31
C ASP A 111 25.79 -6.83 -32.22
N ILE A 112 26.13 -5.98 -33.19
CA ILE A 112 25.48 -4.69 -33.46
C ILE A 112 24.09 -4.98 -34.05
N SER A 113 23.19 -5.53 -33.25
CA SER A 113 21.76 -5.56 -33.57
C SER A 113 21.13 -4.28 -33.03
N LEU A 114 20.62 -3.47 -33.96
CA LEU A 114 19.80 -2.25 -33.85
C LEU A 114 19.59 -1.61 -32.44
N PRO A 115 19.88 -0.31 -32.28
CA PRO A 115 19.75 0.40 -31.01
C PRO A 115 18.28 0.60 -30.63
N GLY A 116 17.84 0.09 -29.47
CA GLY A 116 16.55 0.56 -28.92
C GLY A 116 15.92 -0.23 -27.78
N ASP A 117 15.82 -1.55 -27.88
CA ASP A 117 14.74 -2.25 -27.14
C ASP A 117 15.16 -3.01 -25.87
N ASP A 118 16.42 -3.44 -25.70
CA ASP A 118 16.79 -4.36 -24.61
C ASP A 118 17.33 -3.68 -23.33
N VAL A 119 17.53 -2.36 -23.33
CA VAL A 119 18.07 -1.63 -22.15
C VAL A 119 17.08 -1.65 -20.96
N TYR A 120 15.78 -1.71 -21.22
CA TYR A 120 14.75 -1.63 -20.17
C TYR A 120 14.57 -2.93 -19.39
N ARG A 121 15.04 -4.07 -19.93
CA ARG A 121 14.86 -5.38 -19.31
C ARG A 121 15.53 -5.49 -17.93
N PHE A 122 16.54 -4.65 -17.68
CA PHE A 122 17.39 -4.72 -16.49
C PHE A 122 17.12 -3.62 -15.45
N VAL A 123 16.31 -2.59 -15.76
CA VAL A 123 16.01 -1.50 -14.81
C VAL A 123 14.94 -1.93 -13.83
N GLN A 124 15.31 -2.55 -12.70
CA GLN A 124 14.32 -2.92 -11.67
C GLN A 124 14.00 -1.73 -10.74
N PRO A 125 12.75 -1.58 -10.25
CA PRO A 125 12.45 -0.66 -9.17
C PRO A 125 13.29 -1.00 -7.93
N ARG A 126 13.66 0.02 -7.15
CA ARG A 126 14.36 -0.21 -5.88
C ARG A 126 13.43 -0.96 -4.92
N ARG A 127 13.94 -1.96 -4.21
CA ARG A 127 13.15 -2.66 -3.20
C ARG A 127 12.91 -1.73 -2.02
N LEU A 128 11.68 -1.26 -1.84
CA LEU A 128 11.27 -0.63 -0.58
C LEU A 128 11.39 -1.69 0.54
N SER A 129 12.10 -1.37 1.61
CA SER A 129 12.15 -2.26 2.76
C SER A 129 10.81 -2.23 3.49
N SER A 130 10.17 -3.38 3.62
CA SER A 130 9.16 -3.60 4.66
C SER A 130 9.87 -4.27 5.83
N TRP A 131 9.86 -3.61 6.99
CA TRP A 131 10.39 -4.22 8.20
C TRP A 131 9.52 -5.42 8.56
N VAL A 132 10.08 -6.63 8.51
CA VAL A 132 9.35 -7.86 8.81
C VAL A 132 9.40 -8.08 10.31
N GLN A 133 8.25 -8.28 10.94
CA GLN A 133 8.16 -8.59 12.37
C GLN A 133 8.79 -9.96 12.66
N ASP A 134 9.49 -10.07 13.80
CA ASP A 134 10.17 -11.32 14.18
C ASP A 134 9.22 -12.50 14.25
N ASP A 135 8.03 -12.29 14.80
CA ASP A 135 7.04 -13.34 15.06
C ASP A 135 6.46 -13.94 13.77
N ALA A 136 6.55 -13.23 12.65
CA ALA A 136 6.01 -13.67 11.37
C ALA A 136 6.94 -14.63 10.59
N VAL A 137 8.17 -14.84 11.05
CA VAL A 137 9.19 -15.60 10.30
C VAL A 137 9.75 -16.77 11.09
N TYR A 138 9.54 -17.98 10.56
CA TYR A 138 10.01 -19.23 11.18
C TYR A 138 11.29 -19.79 10.57
N ALA A 139 11.72 -19.28 9.41
CA ALA A 139 12.92 -19.72 8.72
C ALA A 139 13.66 -18.58 8.03
N CYS A 140 14.97 -18.72 7.85
CA CYS A 140 15.79 -17.73 7.15
C CYS A 140 15.24 -17.46 5.75
N PHE A 141 15.10 -16.19 5.39
CA PHE A 141 14.55 -15.81 4.09
C PHE A 141 15.35 -16.34 2.89
N LYS A 142 16.68 -16.52 3.03
CA LYS A 142 17.56 -16.95 1.92
C LYS A 142 17.77 -18.45 1.85
N CYS A 143 18.18 -19.08 2.95
CA CYS A 143 18.52 -20.50 2.97
C CYS A 143 17.42 -21.40 3.56
N HIS A 144 16.30 -20.81 3.99
CA HIS A 144 15.14 -21.51 4.55
C HIS A 144 15.44 -22.38 5.80
N VAL A 145 16.60 -22.20 6.45
CA VAL A 145 16.90 -22.85 7.73
C VAL A 145 15.92 -22.37 8.80
N GLN A 146 15.29 -23.29 9.52
CA GLN A 146 14.37 -22.93 10.60
C GLN A 146 15.12 -22.25 11.75
N PHE A 147 14.50 -21.20 12.29
CA PHE A 147 15.03 -20.49 13.45
C PHE A 147 14.78 -21.31 14.72
N SER A 148 15.73 -21.24 15.64
CA SER A 148 15.71 -21.95 16.92
C SER A 148 16.46 -21.14 17.97
N LEU A 149 16.56 -21.65 19.21
CA LEU A 149 17.37 -21.01 20.25
C LEU A 149 18.85 -20.84 19.85
N ILE A 150 19.34 -21.71 18.96
CA ILE A 150 20.73 -21.71 18.46
C ILE A 150 20.83 -20.93 17.13
N VAL A 151 19.85 -21.09 16.24
CA VAL A 151 19.77 -20.34 14.98
C VAL A 151 18.92 -19.09 15.20
N ARG A 152 19.57 -18.00 15.58
CA ARG A 152 18.90 -16.73 15.91
C ARG A 152 18.48 -15.94 14.66
N LYS A 153 17.42 -15.15 14.83
CA LYS A 153 16.88 -14.21 13.85
C LYS A 153 17.73 -12.94 13.79
N HIS A 154 17.98 -12.45 12.57
CA HIS A 154 18.68 -11.18 12.35
C HIS A 154 18.04 -10.41 11.19
N HIS A 155 17.61 -9.17 11.45
CA HIS A 155 17.15 -8.29 10.37
C HIS A 155 18.30 -7.77 9.52
N CYS A 156 18.08 -7.78 8.21
CA CYS A 156 18.84 -6.97 7.29
C CYS A 156 18.32 -5.53 7.35
N ARG A 157 19.17 -4.60 7.75
CA ARG A 157 18.80 -3.18 7.88
C ARG A 157 18.59 -2.47 6.53
N ALA A 158 18.98 -3.12 5.43
CA ALA A 158 18.79 -2.66 4.04
C ALA A 158 17.48 -3.14 3.39
N CYS A 159 16.93 -4.30 3.75
CA CYS A 159 15.68 -4.79 3.14
C CYS A 159 14.56 -5.10 4.14
N GLY A 160 14.85 -5.06 5.45
CA GLY A 160 13.88 -5.31 6.52
C GLY A 160 13.55 -6.79 6.77
N ARG A 161 14.06 -7.73 5.95
CA ARG A 161 13.81 -9.17 6.09
C ARG A 161 14.72 -9.84 7.13
N ILE A 162 14.33 -11.03 7.57
CA ILE A 162 15.00 -11.78 8.64
C ILE A 162 15.83 -12.94 8.08
N PHE A 163 17.08 -13.04 8.52
CA PHE A 163 18.07 -14.01 8.06
C PHE A 163 18.77 -14.69 9.25
N CYS A 164 19.38 -15.85 9.00
CA CYS A 164 20.34 -16.43 9.93
C CYS A 164 21.66 -15.65 9.87
N ASN A 165 22.57 -15.91 10.83
CA ASN A 165 23.84 -15.20 10.88
C ASN A 165 24.70 -15.43 9.62
N ALA A 166 24.67 -16.64 9.05
CA ALA A 166 25.46 -16.98 7.86
C ALA A 166 25.04 -16.16 6.62
N CYS A 167 23.74 -15.91 6.43
CA CYS A 167 23.21 -15.14 5.30
C CYS A 167 23.16 -13.63 5.56
N SER A 168 23.65 -13.16 6.71
CA SER A 168 23.65 -11.76 7.11
C SER A 168 24.87 -11.37 7.93
N ASN A 169 26.01 -12.02 7.68
CA ASN A 169 27.24 -11.81 8.43
C ASN A 169 27.92 -10.46 8.11
N GLN A 170 27.52 -9.80 7.03
CA GLN A 170 28.12 -8.56 6.57
C GLN A 170 27.54 -7.35 7.32
N ARG A 171 28.41 -6.37 7.62
CA ARG A 171 28.02 -5.07 8.15
C ARG A 171 28.57 -3.97 7.26
N LEU A 172 27.68 -3.15 6.72
CA LEU A 172 28.03 -2.07 5.80
C LEU A 172 27.40 -0.76 6.27
N VAL A 173 27.97 0.36 5.84
CA VAL A 173 27.30 1.66 5.95
C VAL A 173 26.21 1.70 4.88
N ILE A 174 24.97 1.89 5.30
CA ILE A 174 23.84 2.08 4.40
C ILE A 174 23.76 3.58 4.08
N PRO A 175 23.86 3.98 2.80
CA PRO A 175 23.72 5.37 2.42
C PRO A 175 22.38 5.95 2.87
N VAL A 176 22.37 7.22 3.27
CA VAL A 176 21.12 7.89 3.68
C VAL A 176 20.09 7.90 2.55
N ASP A 177 20.53 7.96 1.28
CA ASP A 177 19.69 7.84 0.09
C ASP A 177 19.35 6.38 -0.32
N TYR A 178 19.81 5.39 0.44
CA TYR A 178 19.49 3.97 0.25
C TYR A 178 18.16 3.62 0.94
N GLU A 179 17.27 4.61 1.14
CA GLU A 179 16.22 4.51 2.15
C GLU A 179 15.43 3.22 2.07
N SER A 180 15.61 2.53 3.19
CA SER A 180 15.02 1.29 3.60
C SER A 180 14.56 1.48 5.03
N THR A 181 13.59 2.38 5.24
CA THR A 181 12.51 2.34 6.25
C THR A 181 11.78 3.69 6.31
N PRO A 182 10.49 3.76 6.69
CA PRO A 182 9.73 5.02 6.87
C PRO A 182 10.31 6.00 7.92
N VAL A 183 11.40 5.65 8.60
CA VAL A 183 11.94 6.33 9.78
C VAL A 183 12.68 7.64 9.42
N SER A 184 13.20 7.75 8.20
CA SER A 184 13.93 8.93 7.72
C SER A 184 13.07 10.19 7.60
N HIS A 185 11.79 10.04 7.26
CA HIS A 185 10.90 11.18 7.04
C HIS A 185 10.27 11.77 8.30
N ALA A 186 10.19 11.01 9.40
CA ALA A 186 9.68 11.50 10.69
C ALA A 186 10.56 12.61 11.30
N ILE A 187 11.81 12.73 10.86
CA ILE A 187 12.78 13.72 11.37
C ILE A 187 12.48 15.14 10.86
N LYS A 188 11.74 15.30 9.75
CA LYS A 188 11.45 16.63 9.18
C LYS A 188 10.24 17.34 9.79
N ASN A 189 9.33 16.61 10.42
CA ASN A 189 8.07 17.16 10.92
C ASN A 189 7.99 17.05 12.45
N GLY A 190 8.87 17.76 13.16
CA GLY A 190 8.70 18.35 14.50
C GLY A 190 7.94 17.61 15.61
N SER A 191 7.70 16.30 15.53
CA SER A 191 6.91 15.56 16.51
C SER A 191 7.84 14.89 17.51
N ASN A 192 7.76 15.38 18.76
CA ASN A 192 8.47 14.83 19.91
C ASN A 192 7.94 13.43 20.26
N HIS A 193 8.49 12.39 19.63
CA HIS A 193 8.52 11.05 20.22
C HIS A 193 9.96 10.53 20.18
N THR A 194 10.55 10.44 21.38
CA THR A 194 11.87 9.87 21.62
C THR A 194 11.82 8.34 21.51
N TYR A 195 12.79 7.74 20.81
CA TYR A 195 13.89 7.05 21.49
C TYR A 195 15.09 6.81 20.55
N SER A 196 16.14 7.62 20.81
CA SER A 196 17.58 7.45 20.55
C SER A 196 18.06 7.24 19.10
N SER A 197 18.75 8.17 18.41
CA SER A 197 19.61 9.28 18.85
C SER A 197 19.75 10.30 17.71
N VAL A 198 19.46 11.57 17.99
CA VAL A 198 19.68 12.75 17.14
C VAL A 198 21.08 13.32 17.38
N LEU A 199 21.85 13.62 16.33
CA LEU A 199 22.93 14.62 16.25
C LEU A 199 23.27 14.82 14.75
N VAL A 200 23.47 15.97 14.10
CA VAL A 200 23.25 17.43 14.27
C VAL A 200 23.26 18.03 12.83
N ASP A 201 22.62 19.18 12.70
CA ASP A 201 22.37 20.02 11.51
C ASP A 201 23.61 20.65 10.85
N THR A 202 23.38 21.28 9.68
CA THR A 202 24.22 22.20 8.88
C THR A 202 25.05 21.65 7.69
N THR A 203 25.12 22.53 6.69
CA THR A 203 25.57 22.53 5.28
C THR A 203 26.92 21.86 4.93
N SER A 204 27.55 21.17 5.87
CA SER A 204 28.81 20.44 5.70
C SER A 204 28.65 18.98 5.25
N HIS A 205 27.40 18.48 5.18
CA HIS A 205 27.11 17.05 4.95
C HIS A 205 27.28 16.58 3.49
N VAL A 206 27.36 17.51 2.52
CA VAL A 206 27.54 17.19 1.10
C VAL A 206 29.00 16.90 0.76
N ILE A 207 29.96 17.46 1.50
CA ILE A 207 31.40 17.29 1.23
C ILE A 207 32.02 16.21 2.13
N GLY A 208 31.48 15.96 3.33
CA GLY A 208 32.01 14.95 4.27
C GLY A 208 31.68 13.48 3.94
N SER A 209 30.66 13.22 3.12
CA SER A 209 30.19 11.85 2.87
C SER A 209 30.86 11.16 1.67
N LEU A 210 31.62 11.89 0.86
CA LEU A 210 32.27 11.37 -0.37
C LEU A 210 33.54 10.54 -0.10
N GLY A 211 34.28 10.84 0.98
CA GLY A 211 35.58 10.21 1.25
C GLY A 211 35.50 8.73 1.66
N TYR A 212 34.46 8.33 2.39
CA TYR A 212 34.36 6.96 2.92
C TYR A 212 33.92 5.94 1.85
N TYR A 213 33.09 6.34 0.88
CA TYR A 213 32.69 5.44 -0.22
C TYR A 213 33.86 5.07 -1.14
N VAL A 214 34.98 5.78 -1.08
CA VAL A 214 36.14 5.52 -1.93
C VAL A 214 37.20 4.63 -1.25
N TRP A 215 37.30 4.62 0.08
CA TRP A 215 38.38 3.92 0.79
C TRP A 215 37.88 2.95 1.87
N ASN A 216 37.82 1.66 1.55
CA ASN A 216 37.99 0.60 2.55
C ASN A 216 38.40 -0.71 1.85
N TYR A 217 39.70 -0.98 1.92
CA TYR A 217 40.29 -2.32 1.97
C TYR A 217 40.80 -2.54 3.41
N ASN A 218 40.47 -3.70 3.98
CA ASN A 218 40.89 -4.33 5.24
C ASN A 218 41.62 -3.53 6.33
N THR A 219 41.13 -3.62 7.58
CA THR A 219 41.93 -3.32 8.78
C THR A 219 41.73 -4.38 9.87
N ALA A 220 42.84 -4.73 10.53
CA ALA A 220 42.88 -5.32 11.87
C ALA A 220 44.05 -4.70 12.67
N THR A 221 43.78 -4.37 13.93
CA THR A 221 44.55 -3.65 14.98
C THR A 221 45.11 -4.64 16.05
N PRO A 222 45.79 -4.24 17.16
CA PRO A 222 46.58 -3.04 17.54
C PRO A 222 47.87 -3.33 18.40
N SER A 223 48.61 -2.29 18.83
CA SER A 223 48.99 -2.02 20.26
C SER A 223 49.80 -0.72 20.49
N LEU A 224 49.78 -0.25 21.75
CA LEU A 224 49.97 1.07 22.41
C LEU A 224 51.39 1.72 22.45
N SER A 225 51.47 3.07 22.61
CA SER A 225 51.91 3.77 23.86
C SER A 225 52.05 5.32 23.76
N SER A 226 51.50 6.01 24.79
CA SER A 226 51.90 7.24 25.55
C SER A 226 52.08 8.67 24.98
N SER A 227 51.47 9.62 25.73
CA SER A 227 51.81 11.04 26.08
C SER A 227 51.75 12.13 24.99
N ALA A 228 51.48 13.42 25.23
CA ALA A 228 50.83 14.28 26.24
C ALA A 228 50.95 15.75 25.71
N ASN A 229 50.08 16.67 26.17
CA ASN A 229 50.14 18.16 26.05
C ASN A 229 49.92 18.77 24.64
N ASP A 230 49.37 19.97 24.40
CA ASP A 230 48.94 21.13 25.21
C ASP A 230 48.02 22.06 24.34
N PHE A 231 47.18 22.88 25.01
CA PHE A 231 46.74 24.29 24.79
C PHE A 231 46.84 24.96 23.38
N SER A 232 46.04 25.94 22.92
CA SER A 232 44.87 26.74 23.36
C SER A 232 44.54 27.78 22.25
N GLU A 233 43.40 28.49 22.38
CA GLU A 233 43.10 29.87 21.89
C GLU A 233 43.17 30.24 20.38
N PHE A 234 42.38 31.14 19.77
CA PHE A 234 41.09 31.82 20.03
C PHE A 234 40.78 32.72 18.80
N HIS A 235 39.52 33.17 18.71
CA HIS A 235 38.96 34.39 18.09
C HIS A 235 38.75 34.57 16.56
N ALA A 236 37.50 34.97 16.29
CA ALA A 236 36.92 35.53 15.08
C ALA A 236 36.81 37.07 15.19
N THR A 237 36.77 37.78 14.05
CA THR A 237 36.03 39.07 13.87
C THR A 237 35.86 39.46 12.38
N SER A 238 34.60 39.49 11.93
CA SER A 238 33.85 40.54 11.20
C SER A 238 34.49 41.51 10.15
N SER A 239 33.93 41.43 8.93
CA SER A 239 33.30 42.48 8.07
C SER A 239 33.96 43.83 7.72
N SER A 240 33.95 44.19 6.42
CA SER A 240 33.45 45.49 5.90
C SER A 240 33.36 45.55 4.36
N SER A 241 32.30 46.21 3.88
CA SER A 241 31.82 46.45 2.50
C SER A 241 32.47 47.68 1.82
N PHE A 242 32.44 47.78 0.47
CA PHE A 242 32.24 49.04 -0.30
C PHE A 242 32.01 48.78 -1.82
N ASP A 243 31.33 49.74 -2.48
CA ASP A 243 30.58 49.74 -3.75
C ASP A 243 31.34 49.84 -5.11
N HIS A 244 30.59 49.52 -6.19
CA HIS A 244 30.78 49.48 -7.68
C HIS A 244 31.14 50.82 -8.41
N PRO A 245 31.23 50.97 -9.78
CA PRO A 245 31.21 50.05 -10.98
C PRO A 245 32.41 50.32 -11.98
N THR A 246 32.71 49.60 -13.08
CA THR A 246 32.06 49.54 -14.42
C THR A 246 32.98 48.78 -15.41
N GLU A 247 32.39 48.30 -16.52
CA GLU A 247 32.99 47.89 -17.81
C GLU A 247 33.44 46.43 -18.10
N MET A 248 32.77 45.88 -19.11
CA MET A 248 32.97 44.60 -19.78
C MET A 248 34.27 44.57 -20.60
N GLN A 249 35.15 43.62 -20.32
CA GLN A 249 36.05 43.05 -21.35
C GLN A 249 36.13 41.52 -21.19
N LYS A 250 35.74 40.82 -22.27
CA LYS A 250 35.92 39.38 -22.44
C LYS A 250 37.43 39.06 -22.41
N MET A 251 37.86 38.21 -21.48
CA MET A 251 39.21 37.64 -21.48
C MET A 251 39.18 36.18 -21.99
N PRO A 252 40.17 35.73 -22.80
CA PRO A 252 40.19 34.38 -23.34
C PRO A 252 40.61 33.35 -22.29
N ALA A 253 40.00 32.16 -22.33
CA ALA A 253 40.23 31.02 -21.45
C ALA A 253 41.70 30.54 -21.36
N GLU A 254 42.58 31.00 -22.25
CA GLU A 254 44.00 30.68 -22.24
C GLU A 254 44.79 31.39 -21.13
N LEU A 255 44.38 32.59 -20.70
CA LEU A 255 45.10 33.34 -19.66
C LEU A 255 44.83 32.80 -18.25
N GLU A 256 43.66 32.22 -17.99
CA GLU A 256 43.38 31.52 -16.72
C GLU A 256 44.13 30.20 -16.61
N ARG A 257 44.27 29.47 -17.73
CA ARG A 257 45.08 28.25 -17.79
C ARG A 257 46.55 28.55 -17.49
N GLU A 258 47.07 29.68 -17.98
CA GLU A 258 48.45 30.09 -17.72
C GLU A 258 48.68 30.55 -16.27
N LYS A 259 47.71 31.27 -15.68
CA LYS A 259 47.73 31.62 -14.25
C LYS A 259 47.64 30.39 -13.35
N PHE A 260 46.82 29.41 -13.72
CA PHE A 260 46.72 28.12 -13.03
C PHE A 260 48.02 27.34 -13.11
N LEU A 261 48.65 27.26 -14.29
CA LEU A 261 49.93 26.57 -14.47
C LEU A 261 51.05 27.25 -13.67
N ARG A 262 51.14 28.60 -13.68
CA ARG A 262 52.13 29.33 -12.87
C ARG A 262 51.89 29.20 -11.37
N ALA A 263 50.63 29.15 -10.94
CA ALA A 263 50.28 28.87 -9.54
C ALA A 263 50.70 27.45 -9.14
N MET A 264 50.52 26.46 -10.01
CA MET A 264 50.96 25.09 -9.81
C MET A 264 52.49 24.96 -9.75
N THR A 265 53.24 25.66 -10.62
CA THR A 265 54.71 25.67 -10.59
C THR A 265 55.27 26.39 -9.34
N SER A 266 54.56 27.42 -8.86
CA SER A 266 54.88 28.12 -7.60
C SER A 266 54.61 27.25 -6.36
N LEU A 267 53.62 26.36 -6.41
CA LEU A 267 53.34 25.39 -5.35
C LEU A 267 54.35 24.22 -5.37
N GLU A 268 54.86 23.87 -6.54
CA GLU A 268 55.90 22.84 -6.73
C GLU A 268 57.28 23.32 -6.24
N SER A 269 57.65 24.59 -6.50
CA SER A 269 58.89 25.19 -5.98
C SER A 269 58.86 25.45 -4.46
N ARG A 270 57.65 25.55 -3.87
CA ARG A 270 57.43 25.62 -2.42
C ARG A 270 57.26 24.26 -1.75
N GLY A 271 57.37 23.17 -2.50
CA GLY A 271 57.32 21.80 -1.99
C GLY A 271 55.94 21.33 -1.51
N LEU A 272 54.87 22.05 -1.85
CA LEU A 272 53.50 21.76 -1.40
C LEU A 272 52.78 20.73 -2.31
N VAL A 273 53.29 20.49 -3.52
CA VAL A 273 52.83 19.44 -4.44
C VAL A 273 54.05 18.83 -5.15
N ARG A 274 54.09 17.50 -5.33
CA ARG A 274 55.15 16.80 -6.08
C ARG A 274 54.51 15.74 -6.97
N PHE A 275 54.63 15.87 -8.29
CA PHE A 275 54.25 14.79 -9.21
C PHE A 275 55.48 13.91 -9.46
N THR A 276 55.38 12.61 -9.22
CA THR A 276 56.45 11.68 -9.59
C THR A 276 55.91 10.56 -10.45
N ALA A 277 56.59 10.35 -11.58
CA ALA A 277 56.39 9.24 -12.50
C ALA A 277 57.28 8.05 -12.08
N ALA A 278 56.64 6.89 -11.95
CA ALA A 278 57.17 5.51 -11.95
C ALA A 278 58.36 5.10 -11.04
N ALA A 279 58.02 4.21 -10.09
CA ALA A 279 58.74 3.01 -9.60
C ALA A 279 60.22 3.08 -9.19
N THR A 280 60.50 2.95 -7.89
CA THR A 280 61.35 1.85 -7.33
C THR A 280 61.30 1.80 -5.79
N SER A 281 61.30 0.55 -5.30
CA SER A 281 61.55 0.01 -3.95
C SER A 281 61.84 0.97 -2.77
N GLY A 282 61.00 0.92 -1.73
CA GLY A 282 61.30 1.47 -0.40
C GLY A 282 60.06 1.72 0.46
N ARG A 283 59.79 0.86 1.46
CA ARG A 283 58.66 0.98 2.41
C ARG A 283 58.80 2.25 3.27
N VAL A 284 57.91 3.23 3.09
CA VAL A 284 57.68 4.32 4.04
C VAL A 284 56.31 4.14 4.70
N LYS A 285 56.30 3.86 6.01
CA LYS A 285 55.08 3.78 6.83
C LYS A 285 54.68 5.19 7.27
N ILE A 286 53.60 5.74 6.70
CA ILE A 286 52.90 6.91 7.24
C ILE A 286 51.70 6.39 8.06
N LYS A 287 51.73 6.59 9.38
CA LYS A 287 50.59 6.34 10.29
C LYS A 287 49.73 7.60 10.36
N LEU A 288 48.47 7.51 9.93
CA LEU A 288 47.37 8.34 10.42
C LEU A 288 46.16 7.44 10.72
N PRO A 289 45.40 7.68 11.81
CA PRO A 289 44.21 6.90 12.13
C PRO A 289 43.05 7.30 11.20
N PRO A 290 42.16 6.37 10.81
CA PRO A 290 40.96 6.73 10.07
C PRO A 290 39.96 7.37 11.04
N ARG A 291 39.74 8.69 10.92
CA ARG A 291 38.60 9.35 11.57
C ARG A 291 37.31 8.91 10.86
N ILE A 292 36.52 8.06 11.52
CA ILE A 292 35.14 7.77 11.15
C ILE A 292 34.35 9.08 11.22
N PRO A 293 33.58 9.49 10.20
CA PRO A 293 32.71 10.66 10.30
C PRO A 293 31.77 10.49 11.51
N PRO A 294 31.71 11.44 12.45
CA PRO A 294 30.85 11.34 13.62
C PRO A 294 29.40 11.08 13.17
N GLY A 295 28.78 10.01 13.68
CA GLY A 295 27.38 9.68 13.40
C GLY A 295 27.13 8.55 12.38
N THR A 296 28.15 8.00 11.71
CA THR A 296 27.97 6.86 10.78
C THR A 296 28.02 5.51 11.51
N VAL A 297 27.02 4.64 11.30
CA VAL A 297 26.89 3.34 11.97
C VAL A 297 26.94 2.19 10.96
N LEU A 298 27.79 1.19 11.20
CA LEU A 298 27.79 -0.06 10.45
C LEU A 298 26.55 -0.89 10.78
N GLN A 299 25.73 -1.15 9.78
CA GLN A 299 24.47 -1.86 9.92
C GLN A 299 24.55 -3.25 9.30
N ARG A 300 23.90 -4.22 9.94
CA ARG A 300 23.85 -5.60 9.44
C ARG A 300 23.02 -5.67 8.16
N VAL A 301 23.54 -6.34 7.15
CA VAL A 301 22.86 -6.55 5.87
C VAL A 301 22.95 -8.02 5.44
N CYS A 302 21.98 -8.50 4.68
CA CYS A 302 22.08 -9.80 4.02
C CYS A 302 23.06 -9.76 2.86
N ASP A 303 23.61 -10.91 2.46
CA ASP A 303 24.65 -10.95 1.41
C ASP A 303 24.18 -10.28 0.10
N ASP A 304 22.90 -10.43 -0.24
CA ASP A 304 22.34 -9.86 -1.47
C ASP A 304 22.30 -8.32 -1.41
N CYS A 305 21.87 -7.77 -0.26
CA CYS A 305 21.92 -6.33 -0.01
C CYS A 305 23.36 -5.82 0.06
N ALA A 306 24.26 -6.63 0.62
CA ALA A 306 25.65 -6.28 0.74
C ALA A 306 26.33 -6.18 -0.63
N SER A 307 26.10 -7.17 -1.50
CA SER A 307 26.52 -7.15 -2.90
C SER A 307 25.94 -5.94 -3.65
N ALA A 308 24.64 -5.65 -3.47
CA ALA A 308 23.99 -4.51 -4.12
C ALA A 308 24.57 -3.15 -3.63
N LEU A 309 24.84 -3.02 -2.33
CA LEU A 309 25.47 -1.83 -1.75
C LEU A 309 26.91 -1.65 -2.24
N GLN A 310 27.67 -2.74 -2.36
CA GLN A 310 29.04 -2.71 -2.87
C GLN A 310 29.10 -2.34 -4.35
N GLN A 311 28.19 -2.86 -5.18
CA GLN A 311 28.05 -2.43 -6.58
C GLN A 311 27.70 -0.95 -6.68
N ARG A 312 26.75 -0.46 -5.85
CA ARG A 312 26.43 0.98 -5.78
C ARG A 312 27.66 1.81 -5.43
N ARG A 313 28.49 1.34 -4.50
CA ARG A 313 29.71 2.02 -4.07
C ARG A 313 30.71 2.21 -5.22
N GLN A 314 30.92 1.18 -6.03
CA GLN A 314 31.85 1.23 -7.18
C GLN A 314 31.44 2.26 -8.24
N HIS A 315 30.15 2.53 -8.38
CA HIS A 315 29.61 3.49 -9.35
C HIS A 315 29.18 4.82 -8.72
N TYR A 316 29.37 5.01 -7.41
CA TYR A 316 28.85 6.14 -6.65
C TYR A 316 29.25 7.49 -7.25
N ASN A 317 30.54 7.70 -7.52
CA ASN A 317 31.02 8.96 -8.08
C ASN A 317 30.42 9.26 -9.46
N THR A 318 30.28 8.24 -10.31
CA THR A 318 29.67 8.41 -11.65
C THR A 318 28.17 8.73 -11.54
N VAL A 319 27.45 8.06 -10.63
CA VAL A 319 26.05 8.37 -10.33
C VAL A 319 25.92 9.79 -9.78
N GLN A 320 26.79 10.22 -8.88
CA GLN A 320 26.78 11.60 -8.35
C GLN A 320 27.02 12.63 -9.44
N VAL A 321 27.96 12.38 -10.37
CA VAL A 321 28.14 13.26 -11.54
C VAL A 321 26.87 13.32 -12.39
N PHE A 322 26.25 12.18 -12.68
CA PHE A 322 25.01 12.15 -13.47
C PHE A 322 23.87 12.89 -12.76
N GLU A 323 23.74 12.74 -11.44
CA GLU A 323 22.76 13.44 -10.61
C GLU A 323 23.00 14.95 -10.59
N LEU A 324 24.27 15.39 -10.51
CA LEU A 324 24.64 16.81 -10.55
C LEU A 324 24.35 17.44 -11.91
N CYS A 325 24.59 16.70 -13.00
CA CYS A 325 24.30 17.16 -14.35
C CYS A 325 22.79 17.19 -14.68
N LYS A 326 21.95 16.54 -13.86
CA LYS A 326 20.48 16.59 -13.99
C LYS A 326 19.96 16.18 -15.37
N TRP A 327 20.58 15.15 -15.95
CA TRP A 327 20.19 14.63 -17.26
C TRP A 327 18.76 14.08 -17.27
N ASP A 328 18.05 14.27 -18.39
CA ASP A 328 16.78 13.60 -18.63
C ASP A 328 16.98 12.09 -18.88
N ILE A 329 15.90 11.32 -18.81
CA ILE A 329 15.97 9.86 -18.90
C ILE A 329 16.38 9.38 -20.29
N GLN A 330 16.16 10.19 -21.33
CA GLN A 330 16.61 9.90 -22.69
C GLN A 330 18.12 10.03 -22.79
N THR A 331 18.67 11.13 -22.28
CA THR A 331 20.12 11.38 -22.24
C THR A 331 20.82 10.34 -21.39
N LEU A 332 20.27 9.98 -20.23
CA LEU A 332 20.81 8.90 -19.40
C LEU A 332 20.92 7.57 -20.18
N ARG A 333 19.98 7.25 -21.07
CA ARG A 333 20.07 6.04 -21.91
C ARG A 333 21.23 6.11 -22.88
N VAL A 334 21.42 7.25 -23.53
CA VAL A 334 22.54 7.49 -24.46
C VAL A 334 23.87 7.38 -23.71
N LEU A 335 23.98 8.04 -22.54
CA LEU A 335 25.17 7.96 -21.69
C LEU A 335 25.45 6.51 -21.23
N GLY A 336 24.40 5.72 -21.03
CA GLY A 336 24.51 4.31 -20.66
C GLY A 336 25.11 3.41 -21.75
N GLN A 337 25.31 3.91 -22.97
CA GLN A 337 25.95 3.17 -24.07
C GLN A 337 27.46 3.44 -24.18
N VAL A 338 27.99 4.42 -23.43
CA VAL A 338 29.39 4.86 -23.55
C VAL A 338 30.38 3.80 -23.10
N CYS A 339 30.17 3.24 -21.90
CA CYS A 339 30.96 2.14 -21.36
C CYS A 339 30.19 1.45 -20.23
N ARG A 340 30.64 0.28 -19.79
CA ARG A 340 29.96 -0.49 -18.73
C ARG A 340 29.80 0.27 -17.42
N LYS A 341 30.79 1.08 -17.03
CA LYS A 341 30.71 1.91 -15.82
C LYS A 341 29.58 2.93 -15.91
N TRP A 342 29.43 3.56 -17.08
CA TRP A 342 28.35 4.52 -17.35
C TRP A 342 27.00 3.84 -17.54
N HIS A 343 26.99 2.64 -18.15
CA HIS A 343 25.82 1.78 -18.22
C HIS A 343 25.25 1.51 -16.82
N ARG A 344 26.08 0.99 -15.90
CA ARG A 344 25.67 0.70 -14.52
C ARG A 344 25.19 1.96 -13.78
N ALA A 345 25.90 3.08 -13.92
CA ALA A 345 25.49 4.34 -13.31
C ALA A 345 24.14 4.85 -13.88
N SER A 346 23.95 4.77 -15.20
CA SER A 346 22.70 5.13 -15.86
C SER A 346 21.52 4.27 -15.38
N ILE A 347 21.70 2.94 -15.33
CA ILE A 347 20.67 2.02 -14.82
C ILE A 347 20.29 2.35 -13.37
N MET A 348 21.25 2.77 -12.55
CA MET A 348 20.97 3.20 -11.17
C MET A 348 20.13 4.48 -11.11
N CYS A 349 20.41 5.48 -11.96
CA CYS A 349 19.60 6.70 -12.06
C CYS A 349 18.19 6.39 -12.60
N LEU A 350 18.09 5.57 -13.65
CA LEU A 350 16.82 5.13 -14.24
C LEU A 350 15.99 4.29 -13.26
N SER A 351 16.62 3.48 -12.42
CA SER A 351 15.97 2.73 -11.35
C SER A 351 15.37 3.65 -10.29
N THR A 352 16.09 4.72 -9.91
CA THR A 352 15.55 5.78 -9.04
C THR A 352 14.33 6.43 -9.67
N PHE A 353 14.41 6.84 -10.94
CA PHE A 353 13.27 7.40 -11.66
C PHE A 353 12.08 6.43 -11.63
N ARG A 354 12.29 5.17 -12.06
CA ARG A 354 11.27 4.13 -12.12
C ARG A 354 10.61 3.89 -10.76
N GLN A 355 11.32 4.09 -9.64
CA GLN A 355 10.75 3.89 -8.30
C GLN A 355 9.66 4.90 -7.95
N VAL A 356 9.77 6.14 -8.44
CA VAL A 356 8.89 7.25 -8.05
C VAL A 356 7.41 6.96 -8.37
N GLN A 357 7.11 6.24 -9.44
CA GLN A 357 5.71 5.91 -9.80
C GLN A 357 5.00 4.97 -8.81
N TYR A 358 5.72 4.33 -7.88
CA TYR A 358 5.16 3.44 -6.87
C TYR A 358 4.95 4.13 -5.52
N TYR A 359 5.27 5.43 -5.44
CA TYR A 359 5.05 6.20 -4.23
C TYR A 359 3.57 6.44 -3.98
N LEU A 360 3.16 6.19 -2.74
CA LEU A 360 1.82 6.50 -2.26
C LEU A 360 1.55 8.02 -2.37
N PRO A 361 0.27 8.44 -2.40
CA PRO A 361 -0.09 9.84 -2.55
C PRO A 361 0.62 10.75 -1.52
N SER A 362 0.65 10.30 -0.27
CA SER A 362 1.26 11.01 0.87
C SER A 362 2.79 10.97 0.92
N HIS A 363 3.47 10.17 0.10
CA HIS A 363 4.93 10.02 0.17
C HIS A 363 5.64 11.24 -0.45
N PRO A 364 6.34 12.11 0.29
CA PRO A 364 6.92 13.32 -0.28
C PRO A 364 8.01 13.03 -1.31
N LEU A 365 8.06 13.82 -2.39
CA LEU A 365 9.17 13.77 -3.36
C LEU A 365 10.38 14.56 -2.84
N SER A 366 11.57 13.98 -2.91
CA SER A 366 12.81 14.71 -2.66
C SER A 366 13.05 15.76 -3.75
N ALA A 367 13.89 16.76 -3.48
CA ALA A 367 14.24 17.80 -4.46
C ALA A 367 14.85 17.20 -5.74
N LYS A 368 15.62 16.10 -5.61
CA LYS A 368 16.21 15.37 -6.74
C LYS A 368 15.14 14.68 -7.58
N GLU A 369 14.22 13.96 -6.95
CA GLU A 369 13.14 13.25 -7.63
C GLU A 369 12.16 14.22 -8.30
N ARG A 370 11.79 15.30 -7.60
CA ARG A 370 10.97 16.38 -8.15
C ARG A 370 11.59 16.93 -9.44
N HIS A 371 12.88 17.26 -9.39
CA HIS A 371 13.59 17.77 -10.57
C HIS A 371 13.59 16.75 -11.71
N LEU A 372 13.86 15.48 -11.40
CA LEU A 372 13.90 14.41 -12.39
C LEU A 372 12.55 14.20 -13.08
N VAL A 373 11.45 14.22 -12.33
CA VAL A 373 10.09 14.10 -12.89
C VAL A 373 9.76 15.32 -13.76
N LEU A 374 10.00 16.54 -13.27
CA LEU A 374 9.69 17.78 -14.00
C LEU A 374 10.54 17.96 -15.27
N ARG A 375 11.81 17.57 -15.24
CA ARG A 375 12.71 17.62 -16.40
C ARG A 375 12.21 16.75 -17.54
N ASN A 376 11.55 15.64 -17.21
CA ASN A 376 11.04 14.67 -18.17
C ASN A 376 9.55 14.87 -18.52
N ARG A 377 8.87 15.88 -17.98
CA ARG A 377 7.39 16.03 -18.06
C ARG A 377 6.78 15.84 -19.45
N GLN A 378 7.41 16.39 -20.49
CA GLN A 378 6.92 16.29 -21.88
C GLN A 378 6.95 14.84 -22.39
N PHE A 379 7.90 14.04 -21.91
CA PHE A 379 8.03 12.63 -22.24
C PHE A 379 7.03 11.73 -21.48
N LEU A 380 6.31 12.29 -20.50
CA LEU A 380 5.39 11.56 -19.62
C LEU A 380 3.91 11.77 -19.97
N ALA A 381 3.62 12.52 -21.03
CA ALA A 381 2.26 12.75 -21.53
C ALA A 381 1.51 11.43 -21.78
N GLY A 382 0.24 11.36 -21.38
CA GLY A 382 -0.61 10.19 -21.57
C GLY A 382 -0.21 8.95 -20.75
N HIS A 383 0.50 9.13 -19.63
CA HIS A 383 0.83 8.07 -18.69
C HIS A 383 0.31 8.39 -17.28
N SER A 384 -0.88 7.91 -16.93
CA SER A 384 -1.60 8.33 -15.71
C SER A 384 -0.77 8.30 -14.43
N LYS A 385 0.00 7.23 -14.20
CA LYS A 385 0.88 7.12 -13.02
C LYS A 385 2.00 8.14 -12.97
N TRP A 386 2.48 8.62 -14.11
CA TRP A 386 3.46 9.71 -14.15
C TRP A 386 2.80 11.09 -14.04
N LEU A 387 1.60 11.25 -14.61
CA LEU A 387 0.81 12.47 -14.46
C LEU A 387 0.51 12.77 -12.99
N LEU A 388 0.16 11.76 -12.19
CA LEU A 388 -0.01 11.90 -10.73
C LEU A 388 1.27 12.39 -10.04
N GLN A 389 2.44 11.86 -10.40
CA GLN A 389 3.70 12.31 -9.82
C GLN A 389 4.11 13.71 -10.30
N LEU A 390 3.68 14.13 -11.49
CA LEU A 390 3.85 15.50 -11.98
C LEU A 390 3.00 16.48 -11.18
N VAL A 391 1.73 16.15 -10.95
CA VAL A 391 0.84 16.95 -10.09
C VAL A 391 1.45 17.11 -8.70
N LYS A 392 1.98 16.04 -8.14
CA LYS A 392 2.66 16.03 -6.83
C LYS A 392 4.00 16.79 -6.81
N ALA A 393 4.62 17.01 -7.96
CA ALA A 393 5.91 17.68 -8.07
C ALA A 393 5.78 19.21 -7.98
N VAL A 394 4.57 19.77 -8.14
CA VAL A 394 4.28 21.21 -8.16
C VAL A 394 3.20 21.55 -7.12
N ALA A 395 3.15 22.81 -6.68
CA ALA A 395 2.11 23.30 -5.80
C ALA A 395 0.87 23.70 -6.62
N PHE A 396 -0.29 23.14 -6.27
CA PHE A 396 -1.60 23.49 -6.86
C PHE A 396 -2.52 24.11 -5.80
N ASP A 397 -1.97 24.94 -4.91
CA ASP A 397 -2.64 25.48 -3.72
C ASP A 397 -3.53 26.71 -3.99
N SER A 398 -3.34 27.42 -5.10
CA SER A 398 -4.27 28.44 -5.60
C SER A 398 -4.24 28.52 -7.14
N ASP A 399 -5.18 29.30 -7.70
CA ASP A 399 -5.20 29.62 -9.13
C ASP A 399 -4.14 30.68 -9.50
N ASP A 400 -3.54 31.38 -8.53
CA ASP A 400 -2.49 32.39 -8.80
C ASP A 400 -1.22 31.75 -9.40
N ASN A 401 -1.04 30.44 -9.19
CA ASN A 401 0.05 29.67 -9.80
C ASN A 401 -0.19 29.36 -11.29
N ASP A 402 -1.35 29.73 -11.85
CA ASP A 402 -1.62 29.55 -13.28
C ASP A 402 -0.66 30.37 -14.14
N ASP A 403 0.01 31.40 -13.62
CA ASP A 403 1.06 32.13 -14.35
C ASP A 403 2.41 31.39 -14.40
N ASP A 404 2.59 30.33 -13.60
CA ASP A 404 3.78 29.48 -13.69
C ASP A 404 3.71 28.60 -14.94
N SER A 405 4.67 28.81 -15.84
CA SER A 405 4.85 28.01 -17.05
C SER A 405 4.87 26.49 -16.80
N THR A 406 5.36 26.05 -15.63
CA THR A 406 5.40 24.62 -15.29
C THR A 406 4.02 24.08 -14.94
N THR A 407 3.24 24.83 -14.16
CA THR A 407 1.83 24.51 -13.84
C THR A 407 0.99 24.42 -15.11
N GLN A 408 1.08 25.42 -16.00
CA GLN A 408 0.38 25.41 -17.29
C GLN A 408 0.80 24.25 -18.19
N ASP A 409 2.09 23.91 -18.23
CA ASP A 409 2.58 22.73 -18.94
C ASP A 409 1.93 21.46 -18.41
N ILE A 410 1.89 21.27 -17.08
CA ILE A 410 1.31 20.08 -16.47
C ILE A 410 -0.18 19.98 -16.75
N LEU A 411 -0.94 21.08 -16.60
CA LEU A 411 -2.38 21.11 -16.93
C LEU A 411 -2.64 20.70 -18.38
N ARG A 412 -1.82 21.17 -19.33
CA ARG A 412 -1.88 20.74 -20.74
C ARG A 412 -1.54 19.26 -20.91
N LEU A 413 -0.55 18.76 -20.17
CA LEU A 413 -0.13 17.35 -20.23
C LEU A 413 -1.16 16.39 -19.64
N MET A 414 -2.02 16.83 -18.72
CA MET A 414 -3.09 16.01 -18.13
C MET A 414 -4.08 15.50 -19.18
N VAL A 415 -4.28 16.26 -20.26
CA VAL A 415 -5.19 15.93 -21.38
C VAL A 415 -4.45 15.58 -22.67
N ALA A 416 -3.12 15.70 -22.68
CA ALA A 416 -2.33 15.44 -23.87
C ALA A 416 -2.31 13.95 -24.24
N PRO A 417 -2.35 13.60 -25.54
CA PRO A 417 -2.28 12.22 -25.97
C PRO A 417 -0.92 11.60 -25.63
N ARG A 418 -0.92 10.29 -25.48
CA ARG A 418 0.31 9.53 -25.25
C ARG A 418 1.24 9.65 -26.46
N THR A 419 2.44 10.16 -26.22
CA THR A 419 3.48 10.33 -27.25
C THR A 419 4.45 9.15 -27.33
N HIS A 420 4.61 8.40 -26.24
CA HIS A 420 5.58 7.31 -26.14
C HIS A 420 4.95 6.06 -25.53
N ASN A 421 5.46 4.86 -25.83
CA ASN A 421 4.93 3.64 -25.22
C ASN A 421 5.36 3.49 -23.74
N CYS A 422 4.64 2.64 -22.98
CA CYS A 422 4.91 2.42 -21.56
C CYS A 422 6.32 1.87 -21.27
N MET A 423 6.92 1.12 -22.20
CA MET A 423 8.27 0.58 -22.02
C MET A 423 9.29 1.73 -22.02
N MET A 424 9.13 2.67 -22.95
CA MET A 424 9.97 3.85 -23.07
C MET A 424 9.89 4.75 -21.86
N THR A 425 8.81 4.77 -21.08
CA THR A 425 8.67 5.56 -19.84
C THR A 425 8.81 4.69 -18.58
N MET A 426 9.15 3.41 -18.73
CA MET A 426 9.30 2.42 -17.64
C MET A 426 8.07 2.32 -16.74
N CYS A 427 6.88 2.48 -17.32
CA CYS A 427 5.62 2.45 -16.59
C CYS A 427 5.35 1.11 -15.89
N SER A 428 4.59 1.19 -14.81
CA SER A 428 3.96 0.06 -14.16
C SER A 428 2.83 -0.48 -15.03
N ARG A 429 2.40 -1.71 -14.74
CA ARG A 429 1.27 -2.35 -15.44
C ARG A 429 -0.06 -1.63 -15.21
N LEU A 430 -0.14 -0.77 -14.19
CA LEU A 430 -1.32 0.01 -13.84
C LEU A 430 -1.41 1.33 -14.62
N CYS A 431 -0.44 1.63 -15.49
CA CYS A 431 -0.45 2.85 -16.29
C CYS A 431 -1.58 2.82 -17.33
N ARG A 432 -2.38 3.88 -17.33
CA ARG A 432 -3.45 4.11 -18.30
C ARG A 432 -3.11 5.29 -19.21
N HIS A 433 -3.80 5.37 -20.35
CA HIS A 433 -3.61 6.44 -21.34
C HIS A 433 -4.21 7.77 -20.89
N GLU A 434 -5.17 7.70 -19.98
CA GLU A 434 -5.94 8.83 -19.48
C GLU A 434 -6.15 8.67 -17.97
N LEU A 435 -6.56 9.75 -17.31
CA LEU A 435 -6.92 9.76 -15.90
C LEU A 435 -8.12 8.81 -15.65
N ALA A 436 -7.97 7.87 -14.72
CA ALA A 436 -9.08 7.02 -14.26
C ALA A 436 -9.75 7.62 -13.01
N CYS A 437 -10.90 7.09 -12.61
CA CYS A 437 -11.65 7.59 -11.45
C CYS A 437 -10.81 7.58 -10.17
N VAL A 438 -10.09 6.49 -9.88
CA VAL A 438 -9.22 6.40 -8.69
C VAL A 438 -8.08 7.42 -8.74
N ASP A 439 -7.50 7.65 -9.92
CA ASP A 439 -6.45 8.66 -10.09
C ASP A 439 -7.02 10.09 -9.86
N ALA A 440 -8.26 10.35 -10.29
CA ALA A 440 -8.96 11.62 -10.06
C ALA A 440 -9.31 11.84 -8.57
N LEU A 441 -9.74 10.79 -7.87
CA LEU A 441 -10.02 10.86 -6.43
C LEU A 441 -8.77 11.12 -5.60
N GLU A 442 -7.63 10.54 -5.98
CA GLU A 442 -6.34 10.79 -5.35
C GLU A 442 -6.04 12.30 -5.34
N ILE A 443 -6.21 12.96 -6.50
CA ILE A 443 -6.02 14.41 -6.63
C ILE A 443 -7.06 15.19 -5.82
N LEU A 444 -8.36 14.88 -5.98
CA LEU A 444 -9.46 15.60 -5.33
C LEU A 444 -9.43 15.49 -3.79
N SER A 445 -8.93 14.37 -3.27
CA SER A 445 -8.81 14.13 -1.83
C SER A 445 -7.68 14.91 -1.16
N SER A 446 -6.80 15.55 -1.93
CA SER A 446 -5.68 16.32 -1.39
C SER A 446 -6.10 17.74 -1.03
N ASP A 447 -6.06 18.07 0.26
CA ASP A 447 -6.34 19.43 0.77
C ASP A 447 -5.40 20.50 0.19
N SER A 448 -4.20 20.10 -0.27
CA SER A 448 -3.23 21.01 -0.88
C SER A 448 -3.53 21.38 -2.33
N ILE A 449 -4.54 20.76 -2.96
CA ILE A 449 -4.88 20.95 -4.37
C ILE A 449 -6.21 21.69 -4.47
N GLN A 450 -6.12 23.01 -4.68
CA GLN A 450 -7.25 23.93 -4.82
C GLN A 450 -7.40 24.50 -6.24
N ASN A 451 -6.40 24.31 -7.11
CA ASN A 451 -6.45 24.77 -8.50
C ASN A 451 -7.71 24.28 -9.22
N VAL A 452 -8.56 25.21 -9.65
CA VAL A 452 -9.90 24.91 -10.16
C VAL A 452 -9.85 24.15 -11.46
N THR A 453 -8.88 24.48 -12.34
CA THR A 453 -8.70 23.81 -13.63
C THR A 453 -8.38 22.33 -13.45
N LEU A 454 -7.38 22.00 -12.61
CA LEU A 454 -7.02 20.61 -12.32
C LEU A 454 -8.18 19.85 -11.67
N ARG A 455 -8.87 20.47 -10.71
CA ARG A 455 -10.03 19.87 -10.04
C ARG A 455 -11.16 19.58 -11.03
N ASN A 456 -11.45 20.50 -11.95
CA ASN A 456 -12.46 20.30 -13.00
C ASN A 456 -12.11 19.15 -13.94
N LEU A 457 -10.84 19.00 -14.34
CA LEU A 457 -10.39 17.83 -15.13
C LEU A 457 -10.63 16.51 -14.38
N CYS A 458 -10.42 16.50 -13.06
CA CYS A 458 -10.68 15.32 -12.23
C CYS A 458 -12.19 15.03 -12.11
N VAL A 459 -13.01 16.06 -11.92
CA VAL A 459 -14.48 15.93 -11.87
C VAL A 459 -15.01 15.42 -13.22
N GLU A 460 -14.50 15.92 -14.34
CA GLU A 460 -14.86 15.44 -15.67
C GLU A 460 -14.52 13.97 -15.85
N ALA A 461 -13.34 13.53 -15.41
CA ALA A 461 -12.96 12.12 -15.43
C ALA A 461 -13.92 11.25 -14.60
N LEU A 462 -14.38 11.73 -13.44
CA LEU A 462 -15.41 11.03 -12.65
C LEU A 462 -16.74 10.96 -13.40
N VAL A 463 -17.23 12.08 -13.93
CA VAL A 463 -18.52 12.15 -14.64
C VAL A 463 -18.55 11.25 -15.88
N LEU A 464 -17.44 11.15 -16.61
CA LEU A 464 -17.37 10.35 -17.84
C LEU A 464 -17.15 8.86 -17.60
N LYS A 465 -16.49 8.47 -16.50
CA LYS A 465 -15.94 7.11 -16.34
C LYS A 465 -16.49 6.34 -15.13
N ALA A 466 -17.03 7.02 -14.12
CA ALA A 466 -17.57 6.36 -12.94
C ALA A 466 -18.96 5.78 -13.23
N SER A 467 -19.19 4.54 -12.82
CA SER A 467 -20.52 3.94 -12.74
C SER A 467 -21.34 4.50 -11.57
N ASP A 468 -22.63 4.16 -11.50
CA ASP A 468 -23.47 4.57 -10.37
C ASP A 468 -22.96 3.97 -9.03
N ASP A 469 -22.49 2.72 -9.05
CA ASP A 469 -21.87 2.05 -7.90
C ASP A 469 -20.52 2.67 -7.50
N ASP A 470 -19.75 3.16 -8.49
CA ASP A 470 -18.51 3.90 -8.23
C ASP A 470 -18.82 5.21 -7.49
N TRP A 471 -19.83 5.97 -7.93
CA TRP A 471 -20.23 7.21 -7.25
C TRP A 471 -20.62 6.97 -5.79
N LEU A 472 -21.39 5.92 -5.52
CA LEU A 472 -21.72 5.49 -4.16
C LEU A 472 -20.46 5.16 -3.34
N SER A 473 -19.56 4.37 -3.92
CA SER A 473 -18.30 3.97 -3.27
C SER A 473 -17.39 5.16 -2.96
N PHE A 474 -17.40 6.17 -3.83
CA PHE A 474 -16.56 7.36 -3.71
C PHE A 474 -17.18 8.47 -2.86
N LEU A 475 -18.46 8.36 -2.52
CA LEU A 475 -19.23 9.39 -1.81
C LEU A 475 -18.50 9.97 -0.58
N PRO A 476 -17.89 9.17 0.33
CA PRO A 476 -17.17 9.73 1.47
C PRO A 476 -15.99 10.61 1.06
N VAL A 477 -15.27 10.23 0.00
CA VAL A 477 -14.09 10.96 -0.50
C VAL A 477 -14.51 12.24 -1.21
N VAL A 478 -15.57 12.19 -2.05
CA VAL A 478 -16.04 13.39 -2.75
C VAL A 478 -16.73 14.39 -1.82
N LEU A 479 -17.41 13.93 -0.77
CA LEU A 479 -17.93 14.79 0.29
C LEU A 479 -16.81 15.50 1.05
N HIS A 480 -15.74 14.76 1.40
CA HIS A 480 -14.56 15.36 2.01
C HIS A 480 -13.90 16.40 1.08
N ALA A 481 -13.71 16.06 -0.19
CA ALA A 481 -13.15 16.95 -1.21
C ALA A 481 -13.97 18.24 -1.38
N LEU A 482 -15.31 18.15 -1.36
CA LEU A 482 -16.20 19.32 -1.40
C LEU A 482 -16.09 20.16 -0.12
N GLY A 483 -15.92 19.52 1.04
CA GLY A 483 -15.69 20.19 2.32
C GLY A 483 -14.41 21.02 2.31
N ALA A 484 -13.30 20.41 1.90
CA ALA A 484 -11.96 20.99 1.86
C ALA A 484 -11.77 22.08 0.79
N GLU A 485 -12.60 22.08 -0.26
CA GLU A 485 -12.47 22.98 -1.40
C GLU A 485 -12.65 24.47 -1.04
N THR A 486 -11.66 25.32 -1.31
CA THR A 486 -11.79 26.77 -1.12
C THR A 486 -12.36 27.48 -2.34
N SER A 487 -12.00 27.00 -3.53
CA SER A 487 -12.38 27.57 -4.83
C SER A 487 -13.48 26.75 -5.49
N VAL A 488 -14.51 27.38 -6.06
CA VAL A 488 -15.70 26.66 -6.54
C VAL A 488 -15.42 25.90 -7.85
N SER A 489 -15.25 24.57 -7.77
CA SER A 489 -15.19 23.69 -8.95
C SER A 489 -16.57 23.19 -9.38
N THR A 490 -16.59 22.38 -10.43
CA THR A 490 -17.78 21.68 -10.93
C THR A 490 -18.19 20.47 -10.09
N LEU A 491 -17.46 20.12 -9.02
CA LEU A 491 -17.75 18.94 -8.18
C LEU A 491 -19.17 18.99 -7.60
N ARG A 492 -19.56 20.13 -7.05
CA ARG A 492 -20.88 20.33 -6.44
C ARG A 492 -22.02 20.06 -7.42
N SER A 493 -21.92 20.57 -8.64
CA SER A 493 -22.95 20.41 -9.67
C SER A 493 -22.96 18.99 -10.26
N ALA A 494 -21.79 18.35 -10.35
CA ALA A 494 -21.68 16.94 -10.73
C ALA A 494 -22.38 16.02 -9.70
N MET A 495 -22.15 16.23 -8.40
CA MET A 495 -22.81 15.45 -7.33
C MET A 495 -24.33 15.65 -7.35
N VAL A 496 -24.81 16.89 -7.50
CA VAL A 496 -26.27 17.15 -7.61
C VAL A 496 -26.86 16.46 -8.84
N ARG A 497 -26.17 16.50 -9.98
CA ARG A 497 -26.62 15.81 -11.20
C ARG A 497 -26.65 14.29 -11.03
N GLN A 498 -25.69 13.71 -10.31
CA GLN A 498 -25.72 12.28 -10.01
C GLN A 498 -26.89 11.93 -9.08
N ALA A 499 -27.14 12.77 -8.07
CA ALA A 499 -28.29 12.62 -7.18
C ALA A 499 -29.64 12.73 -7.88
N THR A 500 -29.75 13.40 -9.05
CA THR A 500 -30.99 13.38 -9.85
C THR A 500 -31.19 12.11 -10.67
N ARG A 501 -30.19 11.20 -10.71
CA ARG A 501 -30.20 9.98 -11.53
C ARG A 501 -30.31 8.71 -10.70
N ASP A 502 -29.65 8.67 -9.55
CA ASP A 502 -29.64 7.53 -8.64
C ASP A 502 -30.22 7.90 -7.26
N VAL A 503 -31.32 7.23 -6.91
CA VAL A 503 -32.01 7.40 -5.63
C VAL A 503 -31.17 6.95 -4.43
N ARG A 504 -30.31 5.93 -4.59
CA ARG A 504 -29.41 5.49 -3.52
C ARG A 504 -28.39 6.58 -3.24
N PHE A 505 -27.71 7.06 -4.28
CA PHE A 505 -26.74 8.16 -4.15
C PHE A 505 -27.40 9.44 -3.62
N CYS A 506 -28.61 9.77 -4.08
CA CYS A 506 -29.37 10.91 -3.59
C CYS A 506 -29.58 10.89 -2.07
N SER A 507 -30.04 9.75 -1.54
CA SER A 507 -30.28 9.59 -0.10
C SER A 507 -28.98 9.67 0.69
N ASP A 508 -27.96 8.91 0.28
CA ASP A 508 -26.70 8.85 1.02
C ASP A 508 -25.97 10.20 0.97
N LEU A 509 -26.08 10.94 -0.14
CA LEU A 509 -25.57 12.31 -0.27
C LEU A 509 -26.27 13.27 0.69
N TYR A 510 -27.60 13.19 0.82
CA TYR A 510 -28.37 14.04 1.73
C TYR A 510 -27.98 13.80 3.19
N TRP A 511 -27.86 12.54 3.62
CA TRP A 511 -27.46 12.18 4.98
C TRP A 511 -26.01 12.54 5.25
N GLY A 512 -25.09 12.22 4.33
CA GLY A 512 -23.69 12.61 4.43
C GLY A 512 -23.50 14.12 4.53
N ALA A 513 -24.23 14.91 3.71
CA ALA A 513 -24.21 16.37 3.80
C ALA A 513 -24.80 16.88 5.12
N SER A 514 -25.83 16.23 5.67
CA SER A 514 -26.44 16.61 6.95
C SER A 514 -25.45 16.41 8.11
N VAL A 515 -24.73 15.29 8.13
CA VAL A 515 -23.66 15.03 9.10
C VAL A 515 -22.54 16.06 9.00
N LEU A 516 -22.10 16.39 7.78
CA LEU A 516 -21.04 17.39 7.58
C LEU A 516 -21.48 18.84 7.88
N ALA A 517 -22.77 19.13 7.82
CA ALA A 517 -23.32 20.44 8.22
C ALA A 517 -23.23 20.68 9.74
N GLU A 518 -23.08 19.63 10.55
CA GLU A 518 -22.92 19.79 11.99
C GLU A 518 -21.53 20.30 12.37
N ASP A 519 -20.50 19.98 11.57
CA ASP A 519 -19.14 20.47 11.76
C ASP A 519 -19.09 21.99 11.55
N ARG A 520 -18.59 22.71 12.55
CA ARG A 520 -18.45 24.18 12.51
C ARG A 520 -17.61 24.67 11.32
N ARG A 521 -16.64 23.86 10.86
CA ARG A 521 -15.77 24.20 9.72
C ARG A 521 -16.55 24.29 8.41
N TRP A 522 -17.54 23.42 8.23
CA TRP A 522 -18.24 23.26 6.95
C TRP A 522 -19.74 23.55 7.01
N ARG A 523 -20.29 23.86 8.19
CA ARG A 523 -21.73 24.10 8.43
C ARG A 523 -22.41 24.91 7.35
N ARG A 524 -21.96 26.16 7.14
CA ARG A 524 -22.58 27.06 6.15
C ARG A 524 -22.53 26.49 4.73
N LYS A 525 -21.42 25.82 4.38
CA LYS A 525 -21.23 25.23 3.05
C LYS A 525 -22.20 24.08 2.82
N PHE A 526 -22.29 23.13 3.76
CA PHE A 526 -23.15 21.95 3.61
C PHE A 526 -24.63 22.24 3.87
N ASP A 527 -24.97 23.21 4.73
CA ASP A 527 -26.36 23.69 4.83
C ASP A 527 -26.83 24.29 3.50
N GLY A 528 -26.03 25.17 2.90
CA GLY A 528 -26.32 25.73 1.58
C GLY A 528 -26.35 24.66 0.48
N PHE A 529 -25.50 23.64 0.57
CA PHE A 529 -25.49 22.52 -0.38
C PHE A 529 -26.75 21.66 -0.27
N ARG A 530 -27.16 21.33 0.96
CA ARG A 530 -28.38 20.58 1.23
C ARG A 530 -29.63 21.32 0.75
N GLN A 531 -29.72 22.63 1.00
CA GLN A 531 -30.81 23.46 0.48
C GLN A 531 -30.84 23.45 -1.05
N GLN A 532 -29.69 23.63 -1.71
CA GLN A 532 -29.59 23.57 -3.17
C GLN A 532 -30.00 22.20 -3.72
N LEU A 533 -29.57 21.11 -3.07
CA LEU A 533 -29.94 19.76 -3.46
C LEU A 533 -31.47 19.59 -3.40
N LEU A 534 -32.10 19.92 -2.27
CA LEU A 534 -33.56 19.84 -2.11
C LEU A 534 -34.32 20.70 -3.13
N LEU A 535 -33.86 21.93 -3.40
CA LEU A 535 -34.49 22.80 -4.40
C LEU A 535 -34.37 22.24 -5.82
N THR A 536 -33.21 21.65 -6.15
CA THR A 536 -32.98 21.04 -7.46
C THR A 536 -33.84 19.79 -7.64
N LEU A 537 -33.91 18.95 -6.59
CA LEU A 537 -34.78 17.78 -6.56
C LEU A 537 -36.25 18.18 -6.68
N ALA A 538 -36.72 19.20 -5.96
CA ALA A 538 -38.10 19.65 -6.04
C ALA A 538 -38.46 20.18 -7.44
N ALA A 539 -37.51 20.83 -8.12
CA ALA A 539 -37.69 21.27 -9.50
C ALA A 539 -37.72 20.07 -10.49
N HIS A 540 -36.94 19.02 -10.22
CA HIS A 540 -36.91 17.79 -10.99
C HIS A 540 -38.16 16.92 -10.77
N ASP A 541 -38.65 16.85 -9.52
CA ASP A 541 -39.85 16.11 -9.10
C ASP A 541 -41.09 16.60 -9.86
N LYS A 542 -41.19 17.89 -10.21
CA LYS A 542 -42.28 18.39 -11.07
C LYS A 542 -42.35 17.72 -12.46
N ARG A 543 -41.29 17.03 -12.87
CA ARG A 543 -41.16 16.31 -14.14
C ARG A 543 -41.17 14.79 -13.96
N SER A 544 -41.17 14.29 -12.72
CA SER A 544 -41.14 12.88 -12.36
C SER A 544 -42.40 12.48 -11.61
N VAL A 545 -42.72 11.18 -11.58
CA VAL A 545 -43.86 10.65 -10.81
C VAL A 545 -43.51 10.51 -9.32
N SER A 546 -42.23 10.38 -8.97
CA SER A 546 -41.75 10.22 -7.60
C SER A 546 -41.24 11.54 -7.01
N SER A 547 -41.68 11.91 -5.79
CA SER A 547 -41.17 13.10 -5.10
C SER A 547 -40.03 12.76 -4.13
N TRP A 548 -38.79 12.76 -4.62
CA TRP A 548 -37.62 12.44 -3.80
C TRP A 548 -37.39 13.45 -2.68
N THR A 549 -37.77 14.71 -2.93
CA THR A 549 -37.66 15.76 -1.91
C THR A 549 -38.55 15.45 -0.71
N GLN A 550 -39.79 15.03 -0.94
CA GLN A 550 -40.72 14.66 0.12
C GLN A 550 -40.24 13.41 0.86
N ASP A 551 -39.73 12.41 0.13
CA ASP A 551 -39.18 11.19 0.72
C ASP A 551 -38.05 11.49 1.73
N LEU A 552 -37.11 12.38 1.38
CA LEU A 552 -36.03 12.80 2.28
C LEU A 552 -36.55 13.55 3.52
N LEU A 553 -37.51 14.44 3.34
CA LEU A 553 -38.10 15.21 4.45
C LEU A 553 -38.92 14.32 5.40
N HIS A 554 -39.64 13.33 4.88
CA HIS A 554 -40.33 12.33 5.70
C HIS A 554 -39.33 11.43 6.42
N GLY A 555 -38.22 11.07 5.78
CA GLY A 555 -37.10 10.39 6.43
C GLY A 555 -36.55 11.17 7.63
N GLN A 556 -36.36 12.48 7.48
CA GLN A 556 -35.95 13.37 8.58
C GLN A 556 -36.99 13.39 9.70
N ALA A 557 -38.27 13.57 9.37
CA ALA A 557 -39.35 13.58 10.37
C ALA A 557 -39.44 12.24 11.13
N PHE A 558 -39.19 11.11 10.46
CA PHE A 558 -39.12 9.80 11.09
C PHE A 558 -37.96 9.71 12.09
N LEU A 559 -36.78 10.20 11.73
CA LEU A 559 -35.62 10.25 12.63
C LEU A 559 -35.87 11.18 13.82
N ASP A 560 -36.51 12.33 13.61
CA ASP A 560 -36.86 13.25 14.70
C ASP A 560 -37.79 12.57 15.71
N VAL A 561 -38.72 11.72 15.26
CA VAL A 561 -39.55 10.89 16.15
C VAL A 561 -38.68 9.92 16.96
N LEU A 562 -37.70 9.25 16.34
CA LEU A 562 -36.81 8.31 17.03
C LEU A 562 -35.87 9.00 18.02
N TRP A 563 -35.36 10.17 17.69
CA TRP A 563 -34.51 10.99 18.54
C TRP A 563 -35.23 11.46 19.82
N ASN A 564 -36.51 11.79 19.70
CA ASN A 564 -37.34 12.25 20.81
C ASN A 564 -37.80 11.13 21.76
N LEU A 565 -37.54 9.85 21.44
CA LEU A 565 -37.81 8.76 22.37
C LEU A 565 -36.90 8.86 23.62
N PRO A 566 -37.39 8.46 24.81
CA PRO A 566 -36.57 8.43 26.01
C PRO A 566 -35.44 7.41 25.90
N HIS A 567 -34.23 7.82 26.28
CA HIS A 567 -33.07 6.94 26.29
C HIS A 567 -33.22 5.86 27.38
N ARG A 568 -32.87 4.60 27.05
CA ARG A 568 -32.94 3.42 27.94
C ARG A 568 -34.33 3.11 28.52
N ALA A 569 -35.39 3.56 27.87
CA ALA A 569 -36.75 3.18 28.27
C ALA A 569 -37.04 1.72 27.90
N ASP A 570 -37.92 1.08 28.68
CA ASP A 570 -38.39 -0.27 28.40
C ASP A 570 -39.13 -0.37 27.07
N LYS A 571 -39.08 -1.55 26.45
CA LYS A 571 -39.70 -1.82 25.13
C LYS A 571 -41.16 -1.38 25.06
N ASP A 572 -41.94 -1.58 26.14
CA ASP A 572 -43.37 -1.28 26.15
C ASP A 572 -43.63 0.23 26.23
N VAL A 573 -42.74 0.97 26.90
CA VAL A 573 -42.78 2.44 26.94
C VAL A 573 -42.41 3.00 25.57
N VAL A 574 -41.32 2.49 24.97
CA VAL A 574 -40.88 2.86 23.62
C VAL A 574 -41.99 2.60 22.60
N GLY A 575 -42.61 1.42 22.62
CA GLY A 575 -43.70 1.06 21.70
C GLY A 575 -44.90 1.99 21.80
N ARG A 576 -45.38 2.32 23.01
CA ARG A 576 -46.51 3.25 23.21
C ARG A 576 -46.19 4.67 22.75
N LEU A 577 -45.01 5.18 23.08
CA LEU A 577 -44.60 6.53 22.69
C LEU A 577 -44.38 6.64 21.17
N LEU A 578 -43.79 5.61 20.56
CA LEU A 578 -43.59 5.55 19.12
C LEU A 578 -44.93 5.49 18.37
N ASP A 579 -45.88 4.65 18.79
CA ASP A 579 -47.22 4.60 18.20
C ASP A 579 -47.93 5.97 18.31
N THR A 580 -47.86 6.59 19.49
CA THR A 580 -48.44 7.93 19.70
C THR A 580 -47.79 8.99 18.80
N ALA A 581 -46.46 8.96 18.66
CA ALA A 581 -45.72 9.92 17.84
C ALA A 581 -45.99 9.73 16.35
N LEU A 582 -46.01 8.49 15.85
CA LEU A 582 -46.29 8.18 14.43
C LEU A 582 -47.75 8.47 14.05
N ARG A 583 -48.70 8.42 14.99
CA ARG A 583 -50.07 8.88 14.75
C ARG A 583 -50.17 10.41 14.62
N ARG A 584 -49.29 11.15 15.29
CA ARG A 584 -49.23 12.62 15.23
C ARG A 584 -48.46 13.12 14.01
N THR A 585 -47.39 12.42 13.65
CA THR A 585 -46.55 12.71 12.50
C THR A 585 -46.74 11.57 11.48
N PRO A 586 -47.67 11.72 10.51
CA PRO A 586 -48.11 10.65 9.61
C PRO A 586 -47.07 10.26 8.53
N VAL A 587 -45.81 10.05 8.91
CA VAL A 587 -44.69 9.76 8.00
C VAL A 587 -44.90 8.52 7.11
N PHE A 588 -45.76 7.60 7.53
CA PHE A 588 -46.10 6.37 6.80
C PHE A 588 -47.41 6.48 5.98
N SER A 589 -48.22 7.53 6.19
CA SER A 589 -49.56 7.66 5.61
C SER A 589 -49.73 8.87 4.69
N THR A 590 -48.66 9.60 4.38
CA THR A 590 -48.72 10.86 3.64
C THR A 590 -48.70 10.78 2.11
N HIS A 591 -48.69 9.60 1.48
CA HIS A 591 -48.94 9.41 0.04
C HIS A 591 -49.27 7.93 -0.24
N GLU A 592 -49.79 7.58 -1.43
CA GLU A 592 -50.14 6.21 -1.87
C GLU A 592 -48.98 5.18 -1.76
N ASP A 593 -47.76 5.64 -1.47
CA ASP A 593 -46.51 4.91 -1.63
C ASP A 593 -45.81 4.48 -0.32
N GLY A 594 -46.14 5.05 0.85
CA GLY A 594 -45.43 4.78 2.12
C GLY A 594 -44.06 5.49 2.28
N LEU A 595 -43.36 5.24 3.39
CA LEU A 595 -42.06 5.87 3.73
C LEU A 595 -40.90 5.14 3.07
N ARG A 596 -40.09 5.83 2.27
CA ARG A 596 -38.75 5.34 1.90
C ARG A 596 -37.84 5.32 3.12
N LEU A 597 -37.28 4.16 3.43
CA LEU A 597 -36.43 4.01 4.60
C LEU A 597 -35.09 4.73 4.41
N PRO A 598 -34.65 5.61 5.32
CA PRO A 598 -33.35 6.28 5.19
C PRO A 598 -32.16 5.32 5.10
N VAL A 599 -32.25 4.16 5.76
CA VAL A 599 -31.21 3.14 5.73
C VAL A 599 -31.12 2.41 4.38
N ASP A 600 -32.22 2.29 3.63
CA ASP A 600 -32.25 1.69 2.29
C ASP A 600 -33.35 2.37 1.45
N PRO A 601 -33.00 3.37 0.63
CA PRO A 601 -33.99 4.20 -0.08
C PRO A 601 -34.71 3.46 -1.22
N LEU A 602 -34.28 2.24 -1.55
CA LEU A 602 -35.02 1.36 -2.47
C LEU A 602 -36.20 0.68 -1.78
N VAL A 603 -36.25 0.67 -0.45
CA VAL A 603 -37.30 -0.01 0.30
C VAL A 603 -38.30 1.01 0.81
N LYS A 604 -39.58 0.80 0.51
CA LYS A 604 -40.69 1.56 1.10
C LYS A 604 -41.37 0.73 2.17
N ALA A 605 -41.76 1.36 3.27
CA ALA A 605 -42.49 0.76 4.37
C ALA A 605 -43.80 1.51 4.62
N ARG A 606 -44.84 0.79 5.05
CA ARG A 606 -46.16 1.36 5.37
C ARG A 606 -46.44 1.47 6.87
N GLY A 607 -45.54 0.95 7.71
CA GLY A 607 -45.69 1.05 9.15
C GLY A 607 -44.60 0.34 9.92
N VAL A 608 -44.81 0.24 11.23
CA VAL A 608 -43.93 -0.42 12.19
C VAL A 608 -44.75 -1.42 13.00
N ASP A 609 -44.23 -2.63 13.18
CA ASP A 609 -44.77 -3.58 14.15
C ASP A 609 -44.25 -3.27 15.55
N PHE A 610 -45.10 -2.66 16.37
CA PHE A 610 -44.77 -2.25 17.73
C PHE A 610 -44.54 -3.44 18.67
N ALA A 611 -45.11 -4.61 18.39
CA ALA A 611 -45.00 -5.78 19.25
C ALA A 611 -43.61 -6.44 19.17
N SER A 612 -42.93 -6.33 18.02
CA SER A 612 -41.60 -6.91 17.79
C SER A 612 -40.45 -5.96 18.08
N ILE A 613 -40.71 -4.74 18.59
CA ILE A 613 -39.67 -3.80 19.00
C ILE A 613 -38.76 -4.43 20.05
N LYS A 614 -37.44 -4.27 19.87
CA LYS A 614 -36.44 -4.71 20.84
C LYS A 614 -35.56 -3.54 21.26
N VAL A 615 -35.36 -3.37 22.55
CA VAL A 615 -34.36 -2.45 23.12
C VAL A 615 -33.20 -3.31 23.62
N MET A 616 -32.01 -3.11 23.07
CA MET A 616 -30.85 -3.92 23.44
C MET A 616 -30.31 -3.54 24.81
N ARG A 617 -29.75 -4.52 25.52
CA ARG A 617 -29.17 -4.35 26.86
C ARG A 617 -27.69 -3.93 26.80
N SER A 618 -27.36 -2.92 26.01
CA SER A 618 -26.01 -2.34 25.93
C SER A 618 -25.98 -0.93 26.53
N ALA A 619 -24.79 -0.35 26.70
CA ALA A 619 -24.63 0.99 27.26
C ALA A 619 -25.41 2.08 26.47
N GLU A 620 -25.53 1.91 25.17
CA GLU A 620 -26.22 2.85 24.27
C GLU A 620 -27.69 2.48 24.03
N ALA A 621 -28.14 1.31 24.51
CA ALA A 621 -29.50 0.79 24.38
C ALA A 621 -30.15 1.02 22.99
N PRO A 622 -29.54 0.54 21.89
CA PRO A 622 -30.09 0.70 20.55
C PRO A 622 -31.45 0.00 20.41
N ILE A 623 -32.28 0.56 19.53
CA ILE A 623 -33.67 0.15 19.31
C ILE A 623 -33.76 -0.55 17.96
N ILE A 624 -34.24 -1.80 17.94
CA ILE A 624 -34.55 -2.52 16.71
C ILE A 624 -36.03 -2.36 16.42
N LEU A 625 -36.32 -1.83 15.23
CA LEU A 625 -37.65 -1.62 14.69
C LEU A 625 -37.91 -2.59 13.55
N THR A 626 -39.12 -3.15 13.51
CA THR A 626 -39.58 -4.01 12.42
C THR A 626 -40.55 -3.22 11.55
N CYS A 627 -40.12 -2.80 10.37
CA CYS A 627 -40.95 -2.13 9.39
C CYS A 627 -41.84 -3.15 8.65
N THR A 628 -43.09 -2.78 8.41
CA THR A 628 -44.12 -3.63 7.78
C THR A 628 -44.66 -3.02 6.48
N GLY A 629 -45.37 -3.84 5.70
CA GLY A 629 -45.92 -3.42 4.40
C GLY A 629 -44.81 -3.04 3.43
N ILE A 630 -43.78 -3.88 3.34
CA ILE A 630 -42.56 -3.58 2.59
C ILE A 630 -42.78 -3.76 1.09
N GLU A 631 -42.44 -2.72 0.34
CA GLU A 631 -42.40 -2.70 -1.12
C GLU A 631 -40.95 -2.58 -1.59
N ARG A 632 -40.54 -3.44 -2.53
CA ARG A 632 -39.19 -3.46 -3.12
C ARG A 632 -39.30 -3.35 -4.65
N PRO A 633 -38.37 -2.65 -5.32
CA PRO A 633 -38.32 -2.64 -6.77
C PRO A 633 -38.12 -4.07 -7.30
N GLY A 634 -39.04 -4.54 -8.16
CA GLY A 634 -38.99 -5.87 -8.79
C GLY A 634 -39.99 -6.90 -8.24
N THR A 635 -40.86 -6.57 -7.29
CA THR A 635 -41.97 -7.47 -6.87
C THR A 635 -43.18 -7.45 -7.81
N CYS A 636 -43.07 -6.83 -8.98
CA CYS A 636 -44.02 -7.05 -10.08
C CYS A 636 -43.75 -8.46 -10.62
N LEU A 637 -44.57 -9.42 -10.18
CA LEU A 637 -44.55 -10.78 -10.71
C LEU A 637 -44.65 -10.71 -12.25
N ALA A 638 -43.71 -11.35 -12.95
CA ALA A 638 -43.99 -11.78 -14.31
C ALA A 638 -45.21 -12.71 -14.26
N ASP A 639 -46.19 -12.50 -15.15
CA ASP A 639 -47.54 -13.06 -15.13
C ASP A 639 -47.67 -14.62 -15.13
N ASP A 640 -46.61 -15.40 -14.92
CA ASP A 640 -46.64 -16.87 -15.01
C ASP A 640 -46.00 -17.65 -13.84
N GLU A 641 -45.48 -17.01 -12.78
CA GLU A 641 -45.05 -17.74 -11.57
C GLU A 641 -46.01 -17.50 -10.40
N LYS A 642 -46.62 -18.59 -9.93
CA LYS A 642 -47.50 -18.64 -8.76
C LYS A 642 -46.87 -17.84 -7.61
N PRO A 643 -47.60 -16.89 -6.98
CA PRO A 643 -47.07 -16.15 -5.83
C PRO A 643 -46.62 -17.14 -4.75
N PRO A 644 -45.46 -16.90 -4.11
CA PRO A 644 -45.00 -17.72 -3.00
C PRO A 644 -46.09 -17.77 -1.91
N PRO A 645 -46.21 -18.90 -1.17
CA PRO A 645 -47.27 -19.08 -0.19
C PRO A 645 -47.30 -17.93 0.85
N PRO A 646 -48.50 -17.51 1.30
CA PRO A 646 -48.70 -16.29 2.09
C PRO A 646 -48.34 -16.51 3.57
N THR A 647 -47.07 -16.79 3.88
CA THR A 647 -46.62 -17.09 5.26
C THR A 647 -45.37 -16.36 5.73
N SER A 648 -44.90 -15.32 5.04
CA SER A 648 -44.02 -14.33 5.67
C SER A 648 -44.45 -12.92 5.25
N SER A 649 -44.94 -12.11 6.18
CA SER A 649 -45.00 -10.68 5.95
C SER A 649 -43.59 -10.22 5.56
N SER A 650 -43.45 -9.57 4.40
CA SER A 650 -42.17 -8.96 4.02
C SER A 650 -41.88 -7.87 5.04
N VAL A 651 -41.03 -8.18 6.02
CA VAL A 651 -40.57 -7.23 7.03
C VAL A 651 -39.17 -6.72 6.69
N TYR A 652 -38.85 -5.54 7.18
CA TYR A 652 -37.51 -4.97 7.09
C TYR A 652 -37.10 -4.47 8.47
N ARG A 653 -36.03 -5.03 9.04
CA ARG A 653 -35.56 -4.65 10.38
C ARG A 653 -34.44 -3.64 10.30
N VAL A 654 -34.57 -2.57 11.09
CA VAL A 654 -33.57 -1.51 11.21
C VAL A 654 -33.24 -1.29 12.69
N MET A 655 -31.96 -1.10 12.98
CA MET A 655 -31.49 -0.68 14.29
C MET A 655 -31.23 0.82 14.28
N TYR A 656 -31.90 1.53 15.18
CA TYR A 656 -31.59 2.91 15.52
C TYR A 656 -30.59 2.94 16.68
N LYS A 657 -29.44 3.56 16.44
CA LYS A 657 -28.32 3.61 17.40
C LYS A 657 -27.95 5.08 17.65
N ARG A 658 -27.85 5.47 18.92
CA ARG A 658 -27.45 6.82 19.35
C ARG A 658 -25.94 6.87 19.62
N ASP A 659 -25.18 6.69 18.55
CA ASP A 659 -23.72 6.69 18.55
C ASP A 659 -23.20 7.24 17.20
N ASP A 660 -21.92 7.61 17.14
CA ASP A 660 -21.26 8.10 15.94
C ASP A 660 -20.96 6.95 14.96
N LEU A 661 -21.86 6.74 13.99
CA LEU A 661 -21.74 5.65 13.02
C LEU A 661 -20.83 5.95 11.82
N ARG A 662 -20.16 7.11 11.77
CA ARG A 662 -19.34 7.49 10.60
C ARG A 662 -18.21 6.51 10.34
N LYS A 663 -17.61 5.96 11.40
CA LYS A 663 -16.55 4.95 11.30
C LYS A 663 -17.10 3.66 10.69
N ASP A 664 -18.18 3.13 11.24
CA ASP A 664 -18.84 1.93 10.75
C ASP A 664 -19.29 2.07 9.29
N ALA A 665 -19.87 3.21 8.92
CA ALA A 665 -20.26 3.49 7.54
C ALA A 665 -19.06 3.50 6.59
N CYS A 666 -17.96 4.18 6.97
CA CYS A 666 -16.74 4.21 6.18
C CYS A 666 -16.13 2.81 6.03
N VAL A 667 -16.07 2.04 7.11
CA VAL A 667 -15.53 0.67 7.09
C VAL A 667 -16.39 -0.25 6.25
N GLN A 668 -17.72 -0.22 6.39
CA GLN A 668 -18.61 -1.01 5.54
C GLN A 668 -18.46 -0.65 4.06
N ASN A 669 -18.29 0.64 3.73
CA ASN A 669 -18.00 1.08 2.36
C ASN A 669 -16.67 0.51 1.84
N ILE A 670 -15.61 0.56 2.65
CA ILE A 670 -14.31 -0.02 2.26
C ILE A 670 -14.40 -1.53 2.09
N ILE A 671 -15.11 -2.24 2.98
CA ILE A 671 -15.34 -3.69 2.86
C ILE A 671 -16.10 -4.00 1.57
N HIS A 672 -17.11 -3.20 1.22
CA HIS A 672 -17.83 -3.33 -0.04
C HIS A 672 -16.91 -3.15 -1.25
N ILE A 673 -16.04 -2.13 -1.25
CA ILE A 673 -15.04 -1.93 -2.31
C ILE A 673 -14.08 -3.12 -2.40
N MET A 674 -13.54 -3.59 -1.27
CA MET A 674 -12.65 -4.76 -1.22
C MET A 674 -13.34 -6.01 -1.77
N TYR A 675 -14.61 -6.21 -1.44
CA TYR A 675 -15.41 -7.31 -1.98
C TYR A 675 -15.60 -7.19 -3.50
N SER A 676 -15.93 -6.00 -4.02
CA SER A 676 -16.06 -5.75 -5.45
C SER A 676 -14.76 -6.03 -6.21
N ILE A 677 -13.60 -5.66 -5.62
CA ILE A 677 -12.28 -6.00 -6.18
C ILE A 677 -12.06 -7.51 -6.18
N LEU A 678 -12.29 -8.20 -5.06
CA LEU A 678 -12.13 -9.65 -4.96
C LEU A 678 -12.99 -10.39 -5.99
N LYS A 679 -14.25 -9.96 -6.17
CA LYS A 679 -15.18 -10.54 -7.12
C LYS A 679 -14.79 -10.29 -8.58
N ALA A 680 -14.25 -9.11 -8.88
CA ALA A 680 -13.83 -8.76 -10.24
C ALA A 680 -12.54 -9.50 -10.65
N GLU A 681 -11.57 -9.59 -9.75
CA GLU A 681 -10.23 -10.08 -10.05
C GLU A 681 -10.06 -11.58 -9.79
N THR A 682 -10.95 -12.20 -9.00
CA THR A 682 -10.84 -13.62 -8.64
C THR A 682 -12.12 -14.38 -8.96
N ARG A 683 -11.96 -15.59 -9.51
CA ARG A 683 -13.08 -16.55 -9.72
C ARG A 683 -13.23 -17.55 -8.57
N GLN A 684 -12.50 -17.33 -7.48
CA GLN A 684 -12.37 -18.28 -6.37
C GLN A 684 -13.29 -17.94 -5.20
N PHE A 685 -13.80 -16.71 -5.15
CA PHE A 685 -14.85 -16.28 -4.23
C PHE A 685 -16.17 -16.21 -5.01
N ASN A 686 -17.00 -17.25 -4.87
CA ASN A 686 -18.28 -17.35 -5.55
C ASN A 686 -19.44 -16.87 -4.67
N ILE A 687 -19.21 -16.73 -3.37
CA ILE A 687 -20.23 -16.22 -2.44
C ILE A 687 -20.32 -14.69 -2.45
N ALA A 688 -21.52 -14.20 -2.14
CA ALA A 688 -21.71 -12.82 -1.77
C ALA A 688 -21.25 -12.59 -0.32
N LEU A 689 -20.20 -11.76 -0.13
CA LEU A 689 -19.86 -11.31 1.21
C LEU A 689 -21.02 -10.49 1.79
N VAL A 690 -21.32 -10.73 3.06
CA VAL A 690 -22.44 -10.09 3.75
C VAL A 690 -22.02 -8.69 4.19
N THR A 691 -22.27 -7.70 3.34
CA THR A 691 -22.20 -6.28 3.70
C THR A 691 -23.58 -5.79 4.12
N TYR A 692 -23.64 -4.86 5.07
CA TYR A 692 -24.90 -4.29 5.55
C TYR A 692 -24.82 -2.77 5.55
N ARG A 693 -25.97 -2.12 5.35
CA ARG A 693 -26.03 -0.65 5.27
C ARG A 693 -25.94 -0.01 6.64
N VAL A 694 -25.10 1.01 6.73
CA VAL A 694 -24.95 1.88 7.89
C VAL A 694 -25.05 3.31 7.41
N ILE A 695 -26.08 4.03 7.86
CA ILE A 695 -26.34 5.41 7.46
C ILE A 695 -26.26 6.30 8.70
N PRO A 696 -25.16 7.04 8.86
CA PRO A 696 -25.06 8.10 9.86
C PRO A 696 -26.02 9.22 9.48
N THR A 697 -26.89 9.61 10.40
CA THR A 697 -27.89 10.67 10.18
C THR A 697 -27.49 11.98 10.85
N SER A 698 -26.69 11.88 11.91
CA SER A 698 -26.01 13.00 12.58
C SER A 698 -24.61 12.55 13.06
N SER A 699 -23.92 13.42 13.80
CA SER A 699 -22.69 13.06 14.53
C SER A 699 -22.96 12.23 15.80
N TYR A 700 -24.22 11.98 16.15
CA TYR A 700 -24.64 11.35 17.41
C TYR A 700 -25.61 10.18 17.23
N ASP A 701 -26.12 9.95 16.03
CA ASP A 701 -27.04 8.86 15.74
C ASP A 701 -27.00 8.40 14.28
N GLY A 702 -27.60 7.23 14.05
CA GLY A 702 -27.84 6.70 12.72
C GLY A 702 -28.60 5.40 12.73
N LEU A 703 -28.72 4.83 11.54
CA LEU A 703 -29.44 3.60 11.28
C LEU A 703 -28.50 2.51 10.76
N ILE A 704 -28.71 1.28 11.24
CA ILE A 704 -28.00 0.09 10.81
C ILE A 704 -29.02 -0.93 10.31
N GLN A 705 -28.79 -1.48 9.12
CA GLN A 705 -29.57 -2.59 8.59
C GLN A 705 -29.34 -3.85 9.42
N ILE A 706 -30.42 -4.52 9.82
CA ILE A 706 -30.32 -5.84 10.44
C ILE A 706 -30.12 -6.89 9.35
N VAL A 707 -29.08 -7.71 9.49
CA VAL A 707 -28.91 -8.91 8.67
C VAL A 707 -29.86 -9.99 9.21
N GLU A 708 -30.81 -10.40 8.37
CA GLU A 708 -31.78 -11.42 8.69
C GLU A 708 -31.10 -12.79 8.91
N ASN A 709 -31.70 -13.64 9.77
CA ASN A 709 -31.20 -15.00 10.06
C ASN A 709 -29.74 -15.10 10.53
N ALA A 710 -29.15 -14.02 11.04
CA ALA A 710 -27.78 -14.00 11.55
C ALA A 710 -27.73 -14.12 13.08
N HIS A 711 -26.75 -14.87 13.57
CA HIS A 711 -26.49 -15.10 14.99
C HIS A 711 -25.02 -14.80 15.31
N THR A 712 -24.74 -14.31 16.52
CA THR A 712 -23.34 -14.12 16.95
C THR A 712 -22.68 -15.48 17.17
N LEU A 713 -21.36 -15.58 16.97
CA LEU A 713 -20.65 -16.83 17.27
C LEU A 713 -20.80 -17.19 18.76
N TYR A 714 -20.88 -16.20 19.64
CA TYR A 714 -21.16 -16.40 21.06
C TYR A 714 -22.51 -17.11 21.29
N SER A 715 -23.60 -16.65 20.67
CA SER A 715 -24.91 -17.31 20.84
C SER A 715 -24.92 -18.70 20.22
N ILE A 716 -24.25 -18.89 19.09
CA ILE A 716 -24.13 -20.19 18.41
C ILE A 716 -23.43 -21.21 19.30
N VAL A 717 -22.28 -20.87 19.86
CA VAL A 717 -21.54 -21.79 20.75
C VAL A 717 -22.34 -22.11 22.00
N ARG A 718 -23.05 -21.12 22.57
CA ARG A 718 -23.89 -21.32 23.75
C ARG A 718 -25.10 -22.22 23.49
N GLU A 719 -25.77 -22.06 22.34
CA GLU A 719 -27.07 -22.70 22.06
C GLU A 719 -26.94 -24.01 21.27
N HIS A 720 -25.97 -24.08 20.35
CA HIS A 720 -25.74 -25.24 19.48
C HIS A 720 -24.44 -26.00 19.82
N GLY A 721 -23.61 -25.51 20.74
CA GLY A 721 -22.33 -26.11 21.12
C GLY A 721 -21.20 -25.85 20.12
N THR A 722 -21.43 -26.09 18.83
CA THR A 722 -20.43 -25.87 17.75
C THR A 722 -21.03 -25.19 16.53
N ILE A 723 -20.19 -24.46 15.78
CA ILE A 723 -20.59 -23.85 14.50
C ILE A 723 -21.08 -24.91 13.51
N MET A 724 -20.40 -26.06 13.44
CA MET A 724 -20.80 -27.14 12.53
C MET A 724 -22.21 -27.68 12.85
N ARG A 725 -22.57 -27.81 14.13
CA ARG A 725 -23.91 -28.25 14.54
C ARG A 725 -24.98 -27.22 14.21
N PHE A 726 -24.68 -25.92 14.35
CA PHE A 726 -25.57 -24.85 13.90
C PHE A 726 -25.80 -24.91 12.39
N LEU A 727 -24.72 -25.02 11.61
CA LEU A 727 -24.79 -25.11 10.16
C LEU A 727 -25.59 -26.34 9.70
N HIS A 728 -25.37 -27.50 10.32
CA HIS A 728 -26.12 -28.73 10.04
C HIS A 728 -27.60 -28.62 10.47
N HIS A 729 -27.91 -27.89 11.54
CA HIS A 729 -29.29 -27.71 11.99
C HIS A 729 -30.16 -27.01 10.93
N TYR A 730 -29.63 -25.96 10.29
CA TYR A 730 -30.36 -25.20 9.26
C TYR A 730 -30.16 -25.71 7.83
N ASN A 731 -29.02 -26.36 7.55
CA ASN A 731 -28.66 -26.80 6.20
C ASN A 731 -28.52 -28.33 6.06
N GLY A 732 -29.08 -29.14 6.96
CA GLY A 732 -28.90 -30.61 6.91
C GLY A 732 -29.34 -31.29 5.60
N HIS A 733 -30.06 -30.57 4.73
CA HIS A 733 -30.43 -31.00 3.38
C HIS A 733 -29.34 -30.75 2.31
N ARG A 734 -28.36 -29.88 2.58
CA ARG A 734 -27.22 -29.57 1.70
C ARG A 734 -26.06 -30.53 1.99
N THR A 735 -25.15 -30.69 1.03
CA THR A 735 -23.92 -31.46 1.30
C THR A 735 -23.05 -30.72 2.31
N LEU A 736 -22.33 -31.46 3.16
CA LEU A 736 -21.35 -30.87 4.08
C LEU A 736 -20.30 -30.01 3.35
N SER A 737 -19.97 -30.36 2.11
CA SER A 737 -19.06 -29.61 1.26
C SER A 737 -19.62 -28.22 0.91
N ASP A 738 -20.88 -28.13 0.53
CA ASP A 738 -21.51 -26.86 0.13
C ASP A 738 -21.68 -25.91 1.32
N ILE A 739 -22.10 -26.46 2.46
CA ILE A 739 -22.27 -25.74 3.71
C ILE A 739 -20.92 -25.16 4.19
N SER A 740 -19.88 -25.99 4.13
CA SER A 740 -18.54 -25.60 4.57
C SER A 740 -17.87 -24.64 3.58
N SER A 741 -18.23 -24.64 2.30
CA SER A 741 -17.64 -23.72 1.31
C SER A 741 -18.00 -22.27 1.60
N SER A 742 -19.28 -21.98 1.86
CA SER A 742 -19.74 -20.62 2.20
C SER A 742 -19.05 -20.09 3.45
N PHE A 743 -18.93 -20.93 4.48
CA PHE A 743 -18.23 -20.57 5.71
C PHE A 743 -16.74 -20.34 5.46
N ARG A 744 -16.09 -21.22 4.71
CA ARG A 744 -14.65 -21.12 4.40
C ARG A 744 -14.31 -19.90 3.56
N GLU A 745 -15.08 -19.61 2.52
CA GLU A 745 -14.86 -18.43 1.65
C GLU A 745 -15.08 -17.12 2.41
N SER A 746 -16.18 -17.02 3.19
CA SER A 746 -16.48 -15.82 3.97
C SER A 746 -15.46 -15.61 5.09
N LEU A 747 -15.06 -16.69 5.78
CA LEU A 747 -14.00 -16.67 6.77
C LEU A 747 -12.67 -16.20 6.17
N ALA A 748 -12.25 -16.73 5.01
CA ALA A 748 -11.01 -16.33 4.35
C ALA A 748 -11.00 -14.85 3.97
N ALA A 749 -12.09 -14.37 3.36
CA ALA A 749 -12.21 -12.97 2.97
C ALA A 749 -12.18 -12.03 4.18
N TYR A 750 -13.02 -12.26 5.19
CA TYR A 750 -13.06 -11.41 6.39
C TYR A 750 -11.77 -11.47 7.21
N THR A 751 -11.08 -12.61 7.23
CA THR A 751 -9.76 -12.74 7.86
C THR A 751 -8.76 -11.77 7.23
N VAL A 752 -8.70 -11.72 5.89
CA VAL A 752 -7.79 -10.80 5.17
C VAL A 752 -8.24 -9.35 5.29
N ILE A 753 -9.53 -9.07 5.13
CA ILE A 753 -10.10 -7.72 5.20
C ILE A 753 -9.85 -7.11 6.58
N THR A 754 -10.15 -7.84 7.66
CA THR A 754 -9.95 -7.33 9.03
C THR A 754 -8.47 -7.14 9.37
N PHE A 755 -7.59 -7.99 8.83
CA PHE A 755 -6.15 -7.81 8.96
C PHE A 755 -5.66 -6.54 8.24
N LEU A 756 -6.07 -6.32 6.99
CA LEU A 756 -5.67 -5.13 6.20
C LEU A 756 -6.19 -3.82 6.82
N LEU A 757 -7.42 -3.84 7.34
CA LEU A 757 -8.02 -2.69 8.03
C LEU A 757 -7.51 -2.52 9.46
N GLY A 758 -6.80 -3.50 10.01
CA GLY A 758 -6.34 -3.51 11.39
C GLY A 758 -7.49 -3.38 12.39
N VAL A 759 -8.55 -4.16 12.20
CA VAL A 759 -9.76 -4.10 13.04
C VAL A 759 -9.46 -4.72 14.42
N GLY A 760 -9.59 -3.91 15.46
CA GLY A 760 -9.40 -4.30 16.85
C GLY A 760 -10.66 -4.92 17.48
N ASP A 761 -10.52 -5.37 18.72
CA ASP A 761 -11.63 -5.90 19.54
C ASP A 761 -12.54 -6.94 18.87
N ARG A 762 -11.98 -7.87 18.08
CA ARG A 762 -12.75 -9.01 17.54
C ARG A 762 -12.90 -10.11 18.59
N HIS A 763 -14.10 -10.29 19.10
CA HIS A 763 -14.49 -11.41 19.96
C HIS A 763 -15.76 -12.06 19.39
N ALA A 764 -16.17 -13.20 19.94
CA ALA A 764 -17.28 -14.00 19.42
C ALA A 764 -18.65 -13.28 19.36
N GLU A 765 -18.81 -12.13 20.03
CA GLU A 765 -20.01 -11.30 19.93
C GLU A 765 -19.98 -10.33 18.74
N ASN A 766 -18.78 -9.95 18.27
CA ASN A 766 -18.57 -9.05 17.13
C ASN A 766 -18.38 -9.79 15.79
N VAL A 767 -18.59 -11.10 15.81
CA VAL A 767 -18.58 -11.96 14.63
C VAL A 767 -19.91 -12.68 14.56
N MET A 768 -20.53 -12.62 13.39
CA MET A 768 -21.84 -13.20 13.13
C MET A 768 -21.76 -14.22 12.00
N LEU A 769 -22.71 -15.16 12.01
CA LEU A 769 -22.88 -16.18 11.00
C LEU A 769 -24.36 -16.27 10.61
N THR A 770 -24.65 -16.19 9.31
CA THR A 770 -26.01 -16.41 8.81
C THR A 770 -26.37 -17.89 8.82
N GLN A 771 -27.66 -18.20 8.84
CA GLN A 771 -28.15 -19.58 8.74
C GLN A 771 -27.67 -20.28 7.46
N GLU A 772 -27.38 -19.54 6.39
CA GLU A 772 -26.86 -20.07 5.11
C GLU A 772 -25.36 -20.38 5.13
N GLY A 773 -24.66 -19.98 6.20
CA GLY A 773 -23.24 -20.24 6.43
C GLY A 773 -22.29 -19.13 6.01
N ASN A 774 -22.76 -17.88 5.88
CA ASN A 774 -21.89 -16.74 5.56
C ASN A 774 -21.47 -16.01 6.83
N LEU A 775 -20.17 -15.96 7.09
CA LEU A 775 -19.58 -15.24 8.22
C LEU A 775 -19.37 -13.78 7.86
N PHE A 776 -19.59 -12.89 8.83
CA PHE A 776 -19.28 -11.47 8.70
C PHE A 776 -19.00 -10.84 10.07
N HIS A 777 -18.34 -9.69 10.06
CA HIS A 777 -18.00 -8.95 11.26
C HIS A 777 -18.93 -7.75 11.44
N ILE A 778 -19.19 -7.39 12.69
CA ILE A 778 -19.96 -6.20 13.08
C ILE A 778 -19.15 -5.36 14.08
N ASP A 779 -19.59 -4.12 14.32
CA ASP A 779 -18.97 -3.17 15.26
C ASP A 779 -17.50 -2.86 14.93
N TYR A 780 -17.27 -1.74 14.23
CA TYR A 780 -15.93 -1.34 13.78
C TYR A 780 -15.40 -0.13 14.57
N GLY A 781 -15.73 -0.03 15.87
CA GLY A 781 -15.28 1.07 16.73
C GLY A 781 -13.75 1.22 16.84
N PHE A 782 -12.99 0.13 16.63
CA PHE A 782 -11.54 0.06 16.70
C PHE A 782 -10.93 -0.43 15.38
N ILE A 783 -10.20 0.44 14.68
CA ILE A 783 -9.59 0.18 13.36
C ILE A 783 -8.18 0.79 13.25
N LEU A 784 -7.46 0.47 12.17
CA LEU A 784 -6.11 0.94 11.88
C LEU A 784 -5.09 0.61 12.99
N GLY A 785 -5.23 -0.59 13.58
CA GLY A 785 -4.32 -1.11 14.61
C GLY A 785 -4.59 -0.59 16.01
N LYS A 786 -5.62 0.24 16.20
CA LYS A 786 -6.12 0.57 17.54
C LYS A 786 -6.82 -0.65 18.11
N ASP A 787 -6.44 -1.06 19.31
CA ASP A 787 -7.08 -2.15 20.04
C ASP A 787 -7.22 -1.74 21.50
N PRO A 788 -8.40 -1.92 22.14
CA PRO A 788 -8.55 -1.67 23.57
C PRO A 788 -7.72 -2.65 24.42
N LYS A 789 -7.34 -3.81 23.87
CA LYS A 789 -6.60 -4.85 24.59
C LYS A 789 -5.11 -4.84 24.22
N PRO A 790 -4.19 -4.82 25.19
CA PRO A 790 -2.76 -4.87 24.91
C PRO A 790 -2.36 -6.25 24.33
N LEU A 791 -1.35 -6.27 23.45
CA LEU A 791 -0.66 -7.47 22.94
C LEU A 791 -1.55 -8.48 22.18
N GLN A 792 -2.59 -8.02 21.50
CA GLN A 792 -3.45 -8.88 20.69
C GLN A 792 -2.75 -9.32 19.39
N PRO A 793 -3.01 -10.56 18.91
CA PRO A 793 -2.49 -10.99 17.63
C PRO A 793 -3.10 -10.14 16.50
N PRO A 794 -2.34 -9.84 15.43
CA PRO A 794 -2.81 -8.99 14.34
C PRO A 794 -3.94 -9.62 13.51
N MET A 795 -4.11 -10.93 13.59
CA MET A 795 -5.19 -11.69 12.95
C MET A 795 -5.86 -12.55 14.02
N ARG A 796 -7.17 -12.39 14.21
CA ARG A 796 -7.94 -13.10 15.23
C ARG A 796 -8.70 -14.25 14.57
N LEU A 797 -8.22 -15.46 14.81
CA LEU A 797 -8.81 -16.70 14.28
C LEU A 797 -8.78 -17.75 15.40
N ASP A 798 -9.94 -18.01 15.99
CA ASP A 798 -10.06 -18.91 17.14
C ASP A 798 -10.13 -20.38 16.70
N ASN A 799 -9.68 -21.30 17.58
CA ASN A 799 -9.65 -22.74 17.28
C ASN A 799 -11.02 -23.30 16.88
N TYR A 800 -12.11 -22.88 17.53
CA TYR A 800 -13.45 -23.36 17.20
C TYR A 800 -13.92 -22.93 15.80
N MET A 801 -13.36 -21.85 15.23
CA MET A 801 -13.60 -21.44 13.84
C MET A 801 -12.86 -22.37 12.88
N LEU A 802 -11.63 -22.77 13.22
CA LEU A 802 -10.83 -23.72 12.43
C LEU A 802 -11.42 -25.14 12.47
N GLU A 803 -11.91 -25.58 13.62
CA GLU A 803 -12.61 -26.87 13.77
C GLU A 803 -13.85 -26.93 12.86
N ALA A 804 -14.56 -25.81 12.70
CA ALA A 804 -15.71 -25.69 11.82
C ALA A 804 -15.39 -25.81 10.33
N LEU A 805 -14.11 -25.76 9.92
CA LEU A 805 -13.72 -26.02 8.53
C LEU A 805 -13.80 -27.51 8.17
N GLY A 806 -13.82 -28.42 9.14
CA GLY A 806 -13.96 -29.86 8.87
C GLY A 806 -12.65 -30.59 8.56
N GLY A 807 -11.51 -30.08 9.07
CA GLY A 807 -10.24 -30.82 9.13
C GLY A 807 -9.05 -30.19 8.38
N PRO A 808 -7.86 -30.85 8.43
CA PRO A 808 -6.60 -30.26 7.97
C PRO A 808 -6.59 -29.83 6.50
N MET A 809 -7.17 -30.64 5.61
CA MET A 809 -7.24 -30.30 4.18
C MET A 809 -8.06 -29.03 3.92
N GLN A 810 -9.12 -28.83 4.70
CA GLN A 810 -10.00 -27.66 4.59
C GLN A 810 -9.33 -26.40 5.14
N VAL A 811 -8.49 -26.56 6.17
CA VAL A 811 -7.63 -25.49 6.70
C VAL A 811 -6.58 -25.07 5.66
N GLU A 812 -5.98 -26.01 4.93
CA GLU A 812 -5.06 -25.66 3.84
C GLU A 812 -5.77 -24.95 2.68
N ALA A 813 -6.97 -25.39 2.30
CA ALA A 813 -7.79 -24.68 1.31
C ALA A 813 -8.16 -23.25 1.77
N PHE A 814 -8.49 -23.08 3.06
CA PHE A 814 -8.70 -21.77 3.67
C PHE A 814 -7.45 -20.88 3.58
N LYS A 815 -6.27 -21.40 3.94
CA LYS A 815 -4.99 -20.66 3.83
C LYS A 815 -4.71 -20.22 2.39
N ALA A 816 -4.95 -21.11 1.42
CA ALA A 816 -4.78 -20.78 0.01
C ALA A 816 -5.71 -19.63 -0.42
N LEU A 817 -6.98 -19.64 0.01
CA LEU A 817 -7.93 -18.55 -0.24
C LEU A 817 -7.48 -17.23 0.41
N CYS A 818 -6.95 -17.27 1.63
CA CYS A 818 -6.38 -16.08 2.27
C CYS A 818 -5.21 -15.48 1.47
N VAL A 819 -4.32 -16.32 0.93
CA VAL A 819 -3.19 -15.87 0.09
C VAL A 819 -3.69 -15.22 -1.21
N VAL A 820 -4.70 -15.81 -1.85
CA VAL A 820 -5.35 -15.22 -3.03
C VAL A 820 -5.93 -13.86 -2.68
N ALA A 821 -6.78 -13.77 -1.65
CA ALA A 821 -7.45 -12.53 -1.28
C ALA A 821 -6.43 -11.44 -0.91
N PHE A 822 -5.40 -11.77 -0.14
CA PHE A 822 -4.36 -10.82 0.23
C PHE A 822 -3.59 -10.30 -0.98
N ASN A 823 -3.18 -11.18 -1.90
CA ASN A 823 -2.45 -10.77 -3.11
C ASN A 823 -3.32 -9.98 -4.09
N CYS A 824 -4.63 -10.20 -4.08
CA CYS A 824 -5.58 -9.44 -4.89
C CYS A 824 -5.76 -8.01 -4.36
N LEU A 825 -5.86 -7.86 -3.03
CA LEU A 825 -6.10 -6.56 -2.39
C LEU A 825 -4.82 -5.72 -2.23
N ARG A 826 -3.63 -6.33 -2.37
CA ARG A 826 -2.31 -5.68 -2.27
C ARG A 826 -1.79 -5.24 -3.64
#